data_AF-A0A7S3Z8R0-F1
#
_entry.id   AF-A0A7S3Z8R0-F1
#
_cell.length_a   1.000
_cell.length_b   1.000
_cell.length_c   1.000
_cell.angle_alpha   90.00
_cell.angle_beta   90.00
_cell.angle_gamma   90.00
#
_symmetry.space_group_name_H-M   'P 1'
#
loop_
_entity.id
_entity.type
_entity.pdbx_description
1 polymer ?
#
loop_
_entity_poly.entity_id
_entity_poly.type
_entity_poly.pdbx_seq_one_letter_code
_entity_poly.pdbx_strand_id
1 'polypeptide(L)'
;MKALRQRCRELGLSASGRKQELIGRLSEYERARKSQSASVDKSRKGKAGVFGIDPHLQNLNVVEHYATILSQYKNDPAKVAEHFDKISFRVIYPFRLEDNKQAEKKHWGNLRMLATGLNQRGILKKPIGLKDSDFADKQLRDRFESCFVVLRYKERHGARFWQNKWAKEMRGTVVFVHPETSKVSILGFKLPRGAEMSDIRKAKKRDIYDQEQVDTLDRVTKGKPIKLHLSSKADGCLLVISAYEGKAKDIMLSAVEAFGTEYARVWASESLAITNSRKLILPATQGTMWCQPEKQGYMTTSILVGSGVISRQELLQFEAKGGTAVTACKKWGGEIIRKFDKLRTFPSLSDTSCFSFEAICTNRQGLFGDRVHNELACAHNRDRLIFLGASLAERRFFLPHSVYGEKCMSSGTSVSFEEPLWWGVDDASQVKSMMKDMGAVVLQKMDKSSFLHKWRPSNSTLNLSDRAQVENAMLSYEGWVIMKYSAFEHKDADYHFVTEKLGTPLTIYSKIKLDAYYKAHKIHPRNIQSLIELSKVAGRVFPLAQDVALLTSSGDIVNGLMKAGPELRDVLTLSPDSILMKHVEETLFEKSQNRKMIKGAKKGANVAKCLQMHSNIEIKYKIIFEHAEEKFLGSLLLPVYAKHFNDLDGEIIPKSNSTGSVSVLSAIKTMTQNLRPWAEGYSTRVKSLNVLETDFMLEFICACLAKSLD
;
A
#
# COMPACT_ATOMS: atom_id res chain seq x y z
N MET A 1 30.63 26.95 -26.74
CA MET A 1 29.91 26.42 -27.92
C MET A 1 29.38 25.00 -27.73
N LYS A 2 30.22 24.02 -27.35
CA LYS A 2 29.82 22.61 -27.18
C LYS A 2 28.61 22.41 -26.23
N ALA A 3 28.61 23.12 -25.08
CA ALA A 3 27.51 23.10 -24.12
C ALA A 3 26.16 23.62 -24.68
N LEU A 4 26.18 24.70 -25.48
CA LEU A 4 24.96 25.24 -26.11
C LEU A 4 24.37 24.25 -27.12
N ARG A 5 25.21 23.64 -27.96
CA ARG A 5 24.77 22.61 -28.92
C ARG A 5 24.23 21.37 -28.24
N GLN A 6 24.83 20.96 -27.11
CA GLN A 6 24.33 19.84 -26.32
C GLN A 6 22.98 20.16 -25.69
N ARG A 7 22.83 21.36 -25.13
CA ARG A 7 21.55 21.82 -24.56
C ARG A 7 20.43 21.92 -25.60
N CYS A 8 20.73 22.39 -26.82
CA CYS A 8 19.75 22.36 -27.93
C CYS A 8 19.32 20.93 -28.26
N ARG A 9 20.25 19.97 -28.35
CA ARG A 9 19.92 18.55 -28.60
C ARG A 9 19.05 17.95 -27.50
N GLU A 10 19.37 18.23 -26.24
CA GLU A 10 18.56 17.79 -25.09
C GLU A 10 17.12 18.33 -25.14
N LEU A 11 16.92 19.51 -25.74
CA LEU A 11 15.60 20.16 -25.86
C LEU A 11 14.91 19.90 -27.21
N GLY A 12 15.48 19.04 -28.08
CA GLY A 12 14.94 18.77 -29.42
C GLY A 12 15.06 19.93 -30.41
N LEU A 13 15.91 20.92 -30.12
CA LEU A 13 16.18 22.06 -30.99
C LEU A 13 17.37 21.77 -31.91
N SER A 14 17.38 22.37 -33.11
CA SER A 14 18.54 22.29 -34.01
C SER A 14 19.83 22.72 -33.28
N ALA A 15 20.90 21.95 -33.47
CA ALA A 15 22.21 22.19 -32.85
C ALA A 15 23.26 22.79 -33.80
N SER A 16 22.89 23.04 -35.06
CA SER A 16 23.73 23.76 -36.03
C SER A 16 23.61 25.27 -35.81
N GLY A 17 24.61 26.04 -36.26
CA GLY A 17 24.57 27.51 -36.20
C GLY A 17 25.61 28.18 -35.31
N ARG A 18 25.62 29.51 -35.36
CA ARG A 18 26.50 30.40 -34.58
C ARG A 18 26.01 30.50 -33.13
N LYS A 19 26.87 30.96 -32.22
CA LYS A 19 26.56 31.08 -30.77
C LYS A 19 25.26 31.86 -30.51
N GLN A 20 25.08 33.00 -31.18
CA GLN A 20 23.90 33.85 -31.01
C GLN A 20 22.60 33.17 -31.45
N GLU A 21 22.62 32.40 -32.55
CA GLU A 21 21.45 31.66 -33.03
C GLU A 21 21.02 30.57 -32.05
N LEU A 22 21.98 29.85 -31.47
CA LEU A 22 21.72 28.83 -30.44
C LEU A 22 21.12 29.46 -29.17
N ILE A 23 21.66 30.60 -28.73
CA ILE A 23 21.13 31.34 -27.57
C ILE A 23 19.72 31.88 -27.87
N GLY A 24 19.48 32.38 -29.09
CA GLY A 24 18.17 32.85 -29.54
C GLY A 24 17.11 31.77 -29.45
N ARG A 25 17.39 30.58 -30.01
CA ARG A 25 16.49 29.41 -29.94
C ARG A 25 16.20 28.96 -28.52
N LEU A 26 17.22 28.92 -27.66
CA LEU A 26 17.04 28.56 -26.25
C LEU A 26 16.14 29.59 -25.53
N SER A 27 16.36 30.88 -25.79
CA SER A 27 15.57 31.96 -25.19
C SER A 27 14.13 31.99 -25.70
N GLU A 28 13.91 31.65 -26.97
CA GLU A 28 12.59 31.56 -27.59
C GLU A 28 11.82 30.34 -27.10
N TYR A 29 12.50 29.19 -26.96
CA TYR A 29 11.94 28.00 -26.31
C TYR A 29 11.52 28.29 -24.87
N GLU A 30 12.34 29.01 -24.10
CA GLU A 30 11.99 29.43 -22.73
C GLU A 30 10.80 30.40 -22.69
N ARG A 31 10.72 31.34 -23.65
CA ARG A 31 9.57 32.25 -23.78
C ARG A 31 8.29 31.51 -24.16
N ALA A 32 8.34 30.62 -25.16
CA ALA A 32 7.20 29.81 -25.56
C ALA A 32 6.70 28.93 -24.41
N ARG A 33 7.63 28.34 -23.64
CA ARG A 33 7.32 27.58 -22.42
C ARG A 33 6.66 28.45 -21.34
N LYS A 34 7.14 29.67 -21.11
CA LYS A 34 6.53 30.64 -20.17
C LYS A 34 5.14 31.11 -20.63
N SER A 35 4.95 31.34 -21.92
CA SER A 35 3.66 31.76 -22.48
C SER A 35 2.61 30.65 -22.45
N GLN A 36 2.99 29.40 -22.75
CA GLN A 36 2.11 28.23 -22.58
C GLN A 36 1.72 28.01 -21.12
N SER A 37 2.60 28.27 -20.16
CA SER A 37 2.21 28.24 -18.74
C SER A 37 1.23 29.36 -18.37
N ALA A 38 1.39 30.57 -18.92
CA ALA A 38 0.52 31.70 -18.60
C ALA A 38 -0.90 31.58 -19.17
N SER A 39 -1.08 30.92 -20.34
CA SER A 39 -2.41 30.73 -20.94
C SER A 39 -3.22 29.62 -20.25
N VAL A 40 -2.56 28.56 -19.78
CA VAL A 40 -3.19 27.51 -18.96
C VAL A 40 -3.60 28.04 -17.58
N ASP A 41 -2.88 29.03 -17.06
CA ASP A 41 -3.13 29.62 -15.76
C ASP A 41 -4.39 30.53 -15.75
N LYS A 42 -4.68 31.24 -16.85
CA LYS A 42 -5.89 32.09 -16.95
C LYS A 42 -7.21 31.30 -17.00
N SER A 43 -7.22 30.06 -17.51
CA SER A 43 -8.44 29.21 -17.48
C SER A 43 -8.63 28.43 -16.18
N ARG A 44 -7.59 28.37 -15.32
CA ARG A 44 -7.61 27.65 -14.03
C ARG A 44 -7.65 28.55 -12.80
N LYS A 45 -7.47 29.87 -12.93
CA LYS A 45 -7.46 30.86 -11.83
C LYS A 45 -8.73 30.92 -10.95
N GLY A 46 -9.82 30.22 -11.31
CA GLY A 46 -11.00 30.05 -10.45
C GLY A 46 -10.96 28.82 -9.52
N LYS A 47 -9.98 27.91 -9.67
CA LYS A 47 -9.82 26.74 -8.80
C LYS A 47 -8.38 26.71 -8.33
N ALA A 48 -8.14 27.19 -7.10
CA ALA A 48 -6.89 27.00 -6.38
C ALA A 48 -6.36 25.59 -6.66
N GLY A 49 -5.08 25.50 -7.07
CA GLY A 49 -4.47 24.30 -7.64
C GLY A 49 -5.00 23.04 -6.98
N VAL A 50 -5.56 22.13 -7.77
CA VAL A 50 -6.22 20.91 -7.30
C VAL A 50 -5.26 20.18 -6.36
N PHE A 51 -5.51 20.30 -5.05
CA PHE A 51 -4.68 19.79 -3.94
C PHE A 51 -3.33 20.48 -3.65
N GLY A 52 -3.15 21.75 -4.03
CA GLY A 52 -1.99 22.57 -3.63
C GLY A 52 -0.67 22.20 -4.32
N ILE A 53 -0.71 21.42 -5.41
CA ILE A 53 0.47 21.13 -6.22
C ILE A 53 0.63 22.19 -7.30
N ASP A 54 1.85 22.68 -7.43
CA ASP A 54 2.26 23.55 -8.53
C ASP A 54 2.05 22.84 -9.90
N PRO A 55 1.24 23.39 -10.82
CA PRO A 55 1.04 22.85 -12.16
C PRO A 55 2.33 22.55 -12.93
N HIS A 56 3.42 23.28 -12.65
CA HIS A 56 4.73 23.04 -13.26
C HIS A 56 5.35 21.69 -12.84
N LEU A 57 5.00 21.18 -11.66
CA LEU A 57 5.50 19.90 -11.16
C LEU A 57 4.68 18.71 -11.66
N GLN A 58 3.47 18.93 -12.18
CA GLN A 58 2.53 17.87 -12.56
C GLN A 58 3.11 16.91 -13.62
N ASN A 59 3.83 17.44 -14.60
CA ASN A 59 4.36 16.69 -15.74
C ASN A 59 5.75 16.10 -15.50
N LEU A 60 6.39 16.44 -14.37
CA LEU A 60 7.67 15.88 -14.01
C LEU A 60 7.54 14.39 -13.72
N ASN A 61 8.58 13.63 -14.08
CA ASN A 61 8.72 12.28 -13.58
C ASN A 61 9.20 12.27 -12.11
N VAL A 62 9.21 11.10 -11.48
CA VAL A 62 9.57 10.93 -10.06
C VAL A 62 10.98 11.41 -9.73
N VAL A 63 11.95 11.23 -10.65
CA VAL A 63 13.34 11.63 -10.45
C VAL A 63 13.47 13.15 -10.57
N GLU A 64 12.88 13.74 -11.61
CA GLU A 64 12.85 15.19 -11.83
C GLU A 64 12.14 15.92 -10.69
N HIS A 65 11.00 15.39 -10.24
CA HIS A 65 10.24 15.95 -9.14
C HIS A 65 11.04 15.89 -7.84
N TYR A 66 11.59 14.72 -7.48
CA TYR A 66 12.41 14.59 -6.28
C TYR A 66 13.65 15.48 -6.33
N ALA A 67 14.37 15.55 -7.46
CA ALA A 67 15.52 16.43 -7.63
C ALA A 67 15.17 17.91 -7.49
N THR A 68 14.00 18.31 -8.00
CA THR A 68 13.49 19.70 -7.86
C THR A 68 13.23 20.04 -6.40
N ILE A 69 12.55 19.16 -5.66
CA ILE A 69 12.28 19.33 -4.22
C ILE A 69 13.57 19.32 -3.40
N LEU A 70 14.50 18.40 -3.70
CA LEU A 70 15.80 18.31 -3.04
C LEU A 70 16.61 19.62 -3.22
N SER A 71 16.63 20.17 -4.44
CA SER A 71 17.28 21.44 -4.76
C SER A 71 16.62 22.63 -4.04
N GLN A 72 15.29 22.69 -4.06
CA GLN A 72 14.51 23.73 -3.39
C GLN A 72 14.84 23.84 -1.90
N TYR A 73 15.04 22.71 -1.23
CA TYR A 73 15.38 22.65 0.19
C TYR A 73 16.90 22.52 0.45
N LYS A 74 17.75 22.86 -0.52
CA LYS A 74 19.23 22.86 -0.39
C LYS A 74 19.79 21.54 0.14
N ASN A 75 19.21 20.41 -0.26
CA ASN A 75 19.54 19.05 0.19
C ASN A 75 19.25 18.77 1.68
N ASP A 76 18.33 19.49 2.33
CA ASP A 76 17.90 19.21 3.71
C ASP A 76 16.88 18.05 3.73
N PRO A 77 17.25 16.84 4.20
CA PRO A 77 16.36 15.67 4.15
C PRO A 77 15.13 15.82 5.05
N ALA A 78 15.22 16.59 6.15
CA ALA A 78 14.07 16.79 7.04
C ALA A 78 12.99 17.63 6.35
N LYS A 79 13.38 18.72 5.69
CA LYS A 79 12.45 19.57 4.93
C LYS A 79 11.88 18.87 3.70
N VAL A 80 12.69 18.05 3.02
CA VAL A 80 12.20 17.21 1.92
C VAL A 80 11.13 16.24 2.41
N ALA A 81 11.39 15.50 3.51
CA ALA A 81 10.40 14.60 4.09
C ALA A 81 9.13 15.34 4.53
N GLU A 82 9.26 16.49 5.20
CA GLU A 82 8.13 17.34 5.60
C GLU A 82 7.29 17.80 4.39
N HIS A 83 7.94 18.20 3.29
CA HIS A 83 7.25 18.57 2.06
C HIS A 83 6.39 17.43 1.53
N PHE A 84 6.97 16.22 1.38
CA PHE A 84 6.23 15.06 0.90
C PHE A 84 5.12 14.63 1.86
N ASP A 85 5.35 14.75 3.18
CA ASP A 85 4.35 14.42 4.20
C ASP A 85 3.10 15.28 4.07
N LYS A 86 3.27 16.60 3.86
CA LYS A 86 2.21 17.60 3.62
C LYS A 86 1.34 17.28 2.40
N ILE A 87 1.95 16.76 1.34
CA ILE A 87 1.22 16.34 0.13
C ILE A 87 0.80 14.85 0.17
N SER A 88 0.87 14.22 1.34
CA SER A 88 0.46 12.83 1.59
C SER A 88 1.26 11.74 0.87
N PHE A 89 2.55 11.97 0.71
CA PHE A 89 3.54 10.97 0.33
C PHE A 89 4.48 10.74 1.52
N ARG A 90 5.37 9.76 1.40
CA ARG A 90 6.42 9.48 2.37
C ARG A 90 7.75 9.33 1.63
N VAL A 91 8.74 9.98 2.18
CA VAL A 91 10.15 9.79 1.87
C VAL A 91 10.73 8.98 3.02
N ILE A 92 11.23 7.79 2.72
CA ILE A 92 11.90 6.95 3.71
C ILE A 92 13.40 7.02 3.42
N TYR A 93 14.18 7.32 4.46
CA TYR A 93 15.64 7.26 4.45
C TYR A 93 16.06 5.98 5.18
N PRO A 94 16.32 4.86 4.48
CA PRO A 94 16.45 3.54 5.13
C PRO A 94 17.66 3.42 6.05
N PHE A 95 18.63 4.33 5.92
CA PHE A 95 19.84 4.37 6.73
C PHE A 95 19.81 5.50 7.75
N ARG A 96 18.67 6.15 7.98
CA ARG A 96 18.57 7.14 9.04
C ARG A 96 18.40 6.41 10.38
N LEU A 97 19.28 6.70 11.33
CA LEU A 97 19.17 6.17 12.68
C LEU A 97 17.97 6.78 13.38
N GLU A 98 17.10 5.96 13.97
CA GLU A 98 16.09 6.43 14.92
C GLU A 98 16.78 6.79 16.24
N ASP A 99 16.28 7.81 16.96
CA ASP A 99 16.93 8.41 18.14
C ASP A 99 17.31 7.39 19.23
N ASN A 100 18.47 6.73 19.06
CA ASN A 100 19.02 5.72 19.95
C ASN A 100 20.54 5.88 20.03
N LYS A 101 20.99 6.55 21.10
CA LYS A 101 22.40 6.84 21.36
C LYS A 101 23.29 5.58 21.43
N GLN A 102 22.76 4.45 21.90
CA GLN A 102 23.57 3.22 22.03
C GLN A 102 23.89 2.58 20.66
N ALA A 103 23.09 2.84 19.64
CA ALA A 103 23.29 2.30 18.29
C ALA A 103 24.18 3.18 17.39
N GLU A 104 24.54 4.39 17.84
CA GLU A 104 25.18 5.42 17.01
C GLU A 104 26.58 5.01 16.50
N LYS A 105 27.43 4.43 17.36
CA LYS A 105 28.78 4.01 16.94
C LYS A 105 28.74 2.91 15.87
N LYS A 106 27.88 1.91 16.04
CA LYS A 106 27.67 0.85 15.04
C LYS A 106 27.16 1.43 13.73
N HIS A 107 26.25 2.40 13.82
CA HIS A 107 25.70 3.10 12.68
C HIS A 107 26.76 3.88 11.88
N TRP A 108 27.63 4.63 12.54
CA TRP A 108 28.77 5.31 11.89
C TRP A 108 29.72 4.33 11.20
N GLY A 109 29.98 3.19 11.84
CA GLY A 109 30.73 2.10 11.23
C GLY A 109 30.12 1.63 9.91
N ASN A 110 28.80 1.45 9.87
CA ASN A 110 28.08 1.08 8.65
C ASN A 110 28.14 2.19 7.57
N LEU A 111 27.98 3.46 7.95
CA LEU A 111 28.11 4.58 7.00
C LEU A 111 29.51 4.66 6.40
N ARG A 112 30.56 4.42 7.21
CA ARG A 112 31.94 4.32 6.72
C ARG A 112 32.10 3.16 5.75
N MET A 113 31.56 1.99 6.07
CA MET A 113 31.57 0.83 5.17
C MET A 113 30.89 1.14 3.84
N LEU A 114 29.73 1.81 3.87
CA LEU A 114 29.02 2.26 2.67
C LEU A 114 29.89 3.22 1.84
N ALA A 115 30.47 4.24 2.46
CA ALA A 115 31.35 5.20 1.76
C ALA A 115 32.56 4.51 1.12
N THR A 116 33.16 3.55 1.85
CA THR A 116 34.31 2.77 1.38
C THR A 116 33.93 1.88 0.19
N GLY A 117 32.81 1.17 0.29
CA GLY A 117 32.31 0.31 -0.81
C GLY A 117 32.00 1.11 -2.07
N LEU A 118 31.35 2.27 -1.91
CA LEU A 118 31.07 3.18 -3.04
C LEU A 118 32.36 3.76 -3.65
N ASN A 119 33.42 3.97 -2.86
CA ASN A 119 34.73 4.36 -3.38
C ASN A 119 35.37 3.26 -4.22
N GLN A 120 35.52 2.08 -3.63
CA GLN A 120 36.27 0.97 -4.20
C GLN A 120 35.69 0.56 -5.56
N ARG A 121 34.40 0.83 -5.77
CA ARG A 121 33.65 0.58 -7.01
C ARG A 121 33.59 1.79 -7.95
N GLY A 122 34.35 2.85 -7.68
CA GLY A 122 34.46 4.04 -8.54
C GLY A 122 33.19 4.88 -8.63
N ILE A 123 32.24 4.73 -7.68
CA ILE A 123 31.03 5.54 -7.65
C ILE A 123 31.33 6.96 -7.18
N LEU A 124 32.16 7.08 -6.14
CA LEU A 124 32.61 8.33 -5.57
C LEU A 124 33.99 8.69 -6.08
N LYS A 125 34.31 9.99 -6.18
CA LYS A 125 35.63 10.46 -6.64
C LYS A 125 36.63 10.67 -5.50
N LYS A 126 36.18 10.99 -4.28
CA LYS A 126 37.07 11.37 -3.15
C LYS A 126 36.85 10.62 -1.81
N PRO A 127 37.08 9.31 -1.69
CA PRO A 127 36.79 8.62 -0.42
C PRO A 127 37.95 7.70 -0.02
N ILE A 128 39.08 8.29 0.37
CA ILE A 128 40.18 7.60 1.03
C ILE A 128 40.33 8.21 2.43
N GLY A 129 40.15 7.39 3.46
CA GLY A 129 40.55 7.72 4.84
C GLY A 129 39.46 8.18 5.82
N LEU A 130 38.16 8.04 5.50
CA LEU A 130 37.11 8.37 6.47
C LEU A 130 37.19 7.46 7.71
N LYS A 131 37.15 8.06 8.90
CA LYS A 131 37.04 7.40 10.21
C LYS A 131 35.59 7.43 10.68
N ASP A 132 35.22 6.53 11.60
CA ASP A 132 33.87 6.51 12.18
C ASP A 132 33.52 7.87 12.83
N SER A 133 34.52 8.52 13.44
CA SER A 133 34.39 9.86 14.05
C SER A 133 34.04 10.96 13.06
N ASP A 134 34.31 10.80 11.77
CA ASP A 134 33.98 11.82 10.78
C ASP A 134 32.46 11.95 10.60
N PHE A 135 31.70 10.88 10.87
CA PHE A 135 30.23 10.88 10.87
C PHE A 135 29.62 11.54 12.13
N ALA A 136 30.44 12.06 13.05
CA ALA A 136 29.99 13.04 14.03
C ALA A 136 29.61 14.37 13.34
N ASP A 137 30.21 14.69 12.19
CA ASP A 137 29.77 15.81 11.37
C ASP A 137 28.37 15.52 10.78
N LYS A 138 27.40 16.30 11.25
CA LYS A 138 26.00 16.13 10.86
C LYS A 138 25.80 16.25 9.34
N GLN A 139 26.55 17.11 8.65
CA GLN A 139 26.37 17.31 7.21
C GLN A 139 26.89 16.11 6.39
N LEU A 140 28.02 15.53 6.77
CA LEU A 140 28.53 14.29 6.19
C LEU A 140 27.59 13.12 6.47
N ARG A 141 27.13 12.99 7.73
CA ARG A 141 26.16 11.96 8.12
C ARG A 141 24.87 12.09 7.33
N ASP A 142 24.22 13.25 7.33
CA ASP A 142 22.96 13.49 6.63
C ASP A 142 23.09 13.15 5.13
N ARG A 143 24.23 13.44 4.49
CA ARG A 143 24.48 13.09 3.08
C ARG A 143 24.49 11.59 2.81
N PHE A 144 25.08 10.77 3.69
CA PHE A 144 25.13 9.32 3.52
C PHE A 144 23.86 8.63 4.02
N GLU A 145 23.22 9.13 5.08
CA GLU A 145 21.92 8.61 5.53
C GLU A 145 20.80 8.85 4.51
N SER A 146 20.90 9.94 3.73
CA SER A 146 19.93 10.30 2.70
C SER A 146 20.32 9.90 1.27
N CYS A 147 21.43 9.18 1.08
CA CYS A 147 21.87 8.79 -0.26
C CYS A 147 21.01 7.68 -0.87
N PHE A 148 20.24 6.94 -0.07
CA PHE A 148 19.19 6.04 -0.55
C PHE A 148 17.84 6.51 -0.03
N VAL A 149 16.86 6.50 -0.92
CA VAL A 149 15.54 7.04 -0.62
C VAL A 149 14.47 6.16 -1.23
N VAL A 150 13.48 5.77 -0.43
CA VAL A 150 12.29 5.06 -0.90
C VAL A 150 11.10 6.04 -0.92
N LEU A 151 10.53 6.21 -2.12
CA LEU A 151 9.42 7.14 -2.39
C LEU A 151 8.12 6.35 -2.50
N ARG A 152 7.18 6.61 -1.57
CA ARG A 152 5.85 5.95 -1.58
C ARG A 152 4.70 6.92 -1.26
N TYR A 153 3.51 6.63 -1.75
CA TYR A 153 2.30 7.36 -1.37
C TYR A 153 1.73 6.89 -0.02
N LYS A 154 0.99 7.76 0.69
CA LYS A 154 0.08 7.34 1.77
C LYS A 154 -1.25 6.93 1.14
N GLU A 155 -1.68 5.68 1.33
CA GLU A 155 -2.81 5.08 0.59
C GLU A 155 -4.10 5.92 0.60
N ARG A 156 -4.41 6.56 1.74
CA ARG A 156 -5.66 7.28 1.97
C ARG A 156 -5.83 8.54 1.11
N HIS A 157 -4.74 9.25 0.82
CA HIS A 157 -4.80 10.55 0.13
C HIS A 157 -4.17 10.52 -1.25
N GLY A 158 -3.29 9.55 -1.51
CA GLY A 158 -2.62 9.43 -2.79
C GLY A 158 -3.58 9.27 -3.97
N ALA A 159 -4.84 8.84 -3.75
CA ALA A 159 -5.84 8.63 -4.81
C ALA A 159 -6.33 9.95 -5.46
N ARG A 160 -5.80 11.10 -5.03
CA ARG A 160 -6.15 12.44 -5.51
C ARG A 160 -5.19 12.96 -6.57
N PHE A 161 -4.09 12.26 -6.82
CA PHE A 161 -2.97 12.77 -7.63
C PHE A 161 -2.76 12.00 -8.93
N TRP A 162 -3.80 11.39 -9.51
CA TRP A 162 -3.62 10.59 -10.73
C TRP A 162 -3.21 11.42 -11.95
N GLN A 163 -3.56 12.71 -11.93
CA GLN A 163 -3.08 13.71 -12.87
C GLN A 163 -1.58 13.97 -12.84
N ASN A 164 -0.90 13.62 -11.74
CA ASN A 164 0.52 13.83 -11.58
C ASN A 164 1.28 12.56 -11.99
N LYS A 165 2.21 12.70 -12.92
CA LYS A 165 2.98 11.57 -13.43
C LYS A 165 3.88 10.97 -12.34
N TRP A 166 4.68 11.79 -11.67
CA TRP A 166 5.52 11.37 -10.55
C TRP A 166 4.73 10.66 -9.44
N ALA A 167 3.48 11.06 -9.18
CA ALA A 167 2.67 10.44 -8.12
C ALA A 167 2.33 8.98 -8.41
N LYS A 168 2.10 8.64 -9.68
CA LYS A 168 1.86 7.25 -10.14
C LYS A 168 3.13 6.41 -10.05
N GLU A 169 4.28 7.04 -10.24
CA GLU A 169 5.61 6.45 -10.15
C GLU A 169 6.12 6.31 -8.69
N MET A 170 5.55 7.05 -7.73
CA MET A 170 5.88 6.95 -6.29
C MET A 170 5.19 5.78 -5.59
N ARG A 171 5.35 4.57 -6.13
CA ARG A 171 4.85 3.31 -5.55
C ARG A 171 6.00 2.44 -5.04
N GLY A 172 6.86 3.01 -4.20
CA GLY A 172 8.02 2.31 -3.68
C GLY A 172 9.27 2.42 -4.52
N THR A 173 9.35 3.47 -5.35
CA THR A 173 10.52 3.77 -6.18
C THR A 173 11.72 4.04 -5.28
N VAL A 174 12.85 3.41 -5.59
CA VAL A 174 14.12 3.58 -4.89
C VAL A 174 15.00 4.49 -5.71
N VAL A 175 15.43 5.61 -5.13
CA VAL A 175 16.39 6.53 -5.74
C VAL A 175 17.68 6.58 -4.95
N PHE A 176 18.78 6.79 -5.67
CA PHE A 176 20.10 7.08 -5.15
C PHE A 176 20.42 8.55 -5.37
N VAL A 177 20.79 9.25 -4.31
CA VAL A 177 21.27 10.63 -4.33
C VAL A 177 22.76 10.59 -4.14
N HIS A 178 23.51 10.92 -5.17
CA HIS A 178 24.97 10.84 -5.16
C HIS A 178 25.57 11.75 -4.06
N PRO A 179 26.27 11.22 -3.04
CA PRO A 179 26.70 12.00 -1.87
C PRO A 179 27.56 13.24 -2.17
N GLU A 180 28.37 13.19 -3.24
CA GLU A 180 29.24 14.33 -3.63
C GLU A 180 28.59 15.33 -4.60
N THR A 181 27.59 14.91 -5.40
CA THR A 181 27.09 15.72 -6.52
C THR A 181 25.60 16.04 -6.42
N SER A 182 24.90 15.44 -5.45
CA SER A 182 23.45 15.46 -5.31
C SER A 182 22.68 15.00 -6.55
N LYS A 183 23.35 14.36 -7.53
CA LYS A 183 22.69 13.81 -8.70
C LYS A 183 21.76 12.68 -8.26
N VAL A 184 20.49 12.78 -8.66
CA VAL A 184 19.48 11.76 -8.39
C VAL A 184 19.47 10.76 -9.55
N SER A 185 19.51 9.47 -9.24
CA SER A 185 19.31 8.36 -10.17
C SER A 185 18.32 7.36 -9.57
N ILE A 186 17.55 6.69 -10.40
CA ILE A 186 16.66 5.62 -9.95
C ILE A 186 17.44 4.30 -9.89
N LEU A 187 17.29 3.56 -8.78
CA LEU A 187 17.84 2.22 -8.61
C LEU A 187 16.75 1.15 -8.65
N GLY A 188 15.50 1.50 -8.40
CA GLY A 188 14.42 0.52 -8.44
C GLY A 188 13.11 1.19 -8.79
N PHE A 189 12.45 0.69 -9.83
CA PHE A 189 11.13 1.12 -10.23
C PHE A 189 10.17 -0.05 -10.08
N LYS A 190 9.32 0.01 -9.06
CA LYS A 190 8.33 -1.04 -8.80
C LYS A 190 7.12 -0.86 -9.72
N LEU A 191 6.16 -1.77 -9.64
CA LEU A 191 4.90 -1.67 -10.39
C LEU A 191 4.24 -0.30 -10.15
N PRO A 192 4.02 0.52 -11.20
CA PRO A 192 3.38 1.83 -11.07
C PRO A 192 2.00 1.70 -10.43
N ARG A 193 1.51 2.78 -9.86
CA ARG A 193 0.19 2.79 -9.24
C ARG A 193 -0.91 2.80 -10.30
N GLY A 194 -1.86 1.86 -10.18
CA GLY A 194 -3.00 1.78 -11.07
C GLY A 194 -4.23 2.45 -10.49
N ALA A 195 -4.92 3.24 -11.32
CA ALA A 195 -6.18 3.85 -10.94
C ALA A 195 -7.22 2.77 -10.69
N GLU A 196 -7.94 2.92 -9.57
CA GLU A 196 -9.07 2.07 -9.27
C GLU A 196 -10.30 2.64 -9.97
N MET A 197 -10.91 1.84 -10.84
CA MET A 197 -12.14 2.17 -11.54
C MET A 197 -13.34 1.91 -10.64
N SER A 198 -13.25 2.38 -9.38
CA SER A 198 -14.26 2.16 -8.34
C SER A 198 -15.52 2.92 -8.69
N ASP A 199 -16.56 2.16 -9.01
CA ASP A 199 -17.92 2.63 -9.26
C ASP A 199 -18.01 3.61 -10.44
N ILE A 200 -18.24 3.03 -11.62
CA ILE A 200 -18.82 3.67 -12.82
C ILE A 200 -19.92 4.71 -12.47
N ARG A 201 -20.61 4.53 -11.33
CA ARG A 201 -21.68 5.39 -10.81
C ARG A 201 -21.20 6.66 -10.10
N LYS A 202 -19.95 6.75 -9.64
CA LYS A 202 -19.40 7.95 -8.92
C LYS A 202 -18.68 8.91 -9.87
N ALA A 203 -19.34 9.24 -10.98
CA ALA A 203 -18.85 10.16 -12.02
C ALA A 203 -18.42 11.56 -11.53
N LYS A 204 -18.74 11.94 -10.28
CA LYS A 204 -18.41 13.25 -9.67
C LYS A 204 -16.91 13.49 -9.44
N LYS A 205 -16.03 12.49 -9.61
CA LYS A 205 -14.57 12.61 -9.39
C LYS A 205 -13.74 12.54 -10.67
N ARG A 206 -14.26 12.95 -11.83
CA ARG A 206 -13.49 12.91 -13.10
C ARG A 206 -12.26 13.82 -13.10
N ASP A 207 -12.29 14.87 -12.28
CA ASP A 207 -11.29 15.92 -12.18
C ASP A 207 -9.98 15.51 -11.49
N ILE A 208 -9.92 14.34 -10.84
CA ILE A 208 -8.69 13.82 -10.23
C ILE A 208 -7.91 12.88 -11.16
N TYR A 209 -8.54 12.44 -12.26
CA TYR A 209 -7.98 11.49 -13.22
C TYR A 209 -7.23 12.21 -14.34
N ASP A 210 -6.23 11.54 -14.91
CA ASP A 210 -5.60 11.97 -16.15
C ASP A 210 -6.46 11.61 -17.37
N GLN A 211 -6.06 12.08 -18.55
CA GLN A 211 -6.81 11.88 -19.78
C GLN A 211 -6.95 10.40 -20.16
N GLU A 212 -5.90 9.60 -19.94
CA GLU A 212 -5.92 8.16 -20.23
C GLU A 212 -6.91 7.41 -19.34
N GLN A 213 -6.99 7.78 -18.06
CA GLN A 213 -7.92 7.19 -17.09
C GLN A 213 -9.36 7.62 -17.33
N VAL A 214 -9.60 8.89 -17.67
CA VAL A 214 -10.94 9.37 -18.07
C VAL A 214 -11.43 8.62 -19.31
N ASP A 215 -10.58 8.47 -20.33
CA ASP A 215 -10.92 7.68 -21.52
C ASP A 215 -11.22 6.21 -21.17
N THR A 216 -10.39 5.59 -20.33
CA THR A 216 -10.61 4.21 -19.88
C THR A 216 -11.94 4.07 -19.13
N LEU A 217 -12.24 4.98 -18.19
CA LEU A 217 -13.51 5.01 -17.44
C LEU A 217 -14.69 5.15 -18.40
N ASP A 218 -14.62 6.08 -19.34
CA ASP A 218 -15.68 6.34 -20.29
C ASP A 218 -15.95 5.13 -21.19
N ARG A 219 -14.90 4.47 -21.69
CA ARG A 219 -15.04 3.28 -22.53
C ARG A 219 -15.62 2.10 -21.76
N VAL A 220 -15.09 1.79 -20.58
CA VAL A 220 -15.58 0.70 -19.71
C VAL A 220 -17.02 0.94 -19.26
N THR A 221 -17.37 2.17 -18.90
CA THR A 221 -18.73 2.54 -18.49
C THR A 221 -19.74 2.39 -19.62
N LYS A 222 -19.37 2.84 -20.82
CA LYS A 222 -20.28 2.97 -21.96
C LYS A 222 -20.24 1.75 -22.90
N GLY A 223 -19.42 0.74 -22.60
CA GLY A 223 -19.24 -0.43 -23.46
C GLY A 223 -18.72 -0.05 -24.85
N LYS A 224 -17.70 0.81 -24.90
CA LYS A 224 -17.10 1.24 -26.17
C LYS A 224 -15.91 0.34 -26.56
N PRO A 225 -15.51 0.33 -27.84
CA PRO A 225 -14.27 -0.31 -28.27
C PRO A 225 -13.08 0.16 -27.44
N ILE A 226 -12.24 -0.77 -27.00
CA ILE A 226 -11.06 -0.52 -26.19
C ILE A 226 -10.08 -1.66 -26.39
N LYS A 227 -8.81 -1.36 -26.71
CA LYS A 227 -7.77 -2.38 -26.80
C LYS A 227 -7.03 -2.48 -25.46
N LEU A 228 -7.15 -3.62 -24.78
CA LEU A 228 -6.52 -3.84 -23.48
C LEU A 228 -6.18 -5.32 -23.25
N HIS A 229 -5.27 -5.55 -22.32
CA HIS A 229 -5.14 -6.84 -21.64
C HIS A 229 -5.84 -6.78 -20.28
N LEU A 230 -6.70 -7.75 -20.04
CA LEU A 230 -7.36 -7.95 -18.75
C LEU A 230 -6.64 -9.09 -18.04
N SER A 231 -6.18 -8.92 -16.80
CA SER A 231 -5.51 -9.98 -16.04
C SER A 231 -6.22 -10.19 -14.70
N SER A 232 -6.32 -11.43 -14.23
CA SER A 232 -6.86 -11.73 -12.90
C SER A 232 -6.02 -11.03 -11.83
N LYS A 233 -6.68 -10.24 -10.98
CA LYS A 233 -6.01 -9.57 -9.88
C LYS A 233 -6.05 -10.45 -8.64
N ALA A 234 -4.90 -10.90 -8.17
CA ALA A 234 -4.76 -11.56 -6.88
C ALA A 234 -4.66 -10.58 -5.71
N ASP A 235 -5.13 -11.06 -4.56
CA ASP A 235 -5.09 -10.37 -3.27
C ASP A 235 -3.99 -10.99 -2.41
N GLY A 236 -2.75 -10.61 -2.70
CA GLY A 236 -1.56 -11.06 -1.98
C GLY A 236 -0.69 -9.88 -1.55
N CYS A 237 0.60 -10.15 -1.41
CA CYS A 237 1.61 -9.13 -1.20
C CYS A 237 2.41 -8.86 -2.48
N LEU A 238 2.53 -7.59 -2.88
CA LEU A 238 3.45 -7.20 -3.94
C LEU A 238 4.89 -7.47 -3.50
N LEU A 239 5.53 -8.42 -4.19
CA LEU A 239 6.94 -8.75 -4.10
C LEU A 239 7.63 -8.22 -5.37
N VAL A 240 8.79 -7.59 -5.21
CA VAL A 240 9.62 -7.15 -6.33
C VAL A 240 11.01 -7.74 -6.17
N ILE A 241 11.47 -8.45 -7.19
CA ILE A 241 12.80 -9.04 -7.22
C ILE A 241 13.60 -8.27 -8.25
N SER A 242 14.58 -7.52 -7.77
CA SER A 242 15.38 -6.63 -8.61
C SER A 242 16.69 -7.30 -8.96
N ALA A 243 17.01 -7.34 -10.26
CA ALA A 243 18.31 -7.72 -10.78
C ALA A 243 19.08 -6.43 -11.11
N TYR A 244 20.13 -6.16 -10.33
CA TYR A 244 21.03 -5.04 -10.51
C TYR A 244 22.27 -5.50 -11.29
N GLU A 245 22.57 -4.79 -12.37
CA GLU A 245 23.76 -4.95 -13.21
C GLU A 245 24.57 -3.64 -13.22
N GLY A 246 25.73 -3.65 -13.87
CA GLY A 246 26.53 -2.44 -14.12
C GLY A 246 26.75 -1.58 -12.87
N LYS A 247 26.50 -0.27 -13.00
CA LYS A 247 26.72 0.68 -11.90
C LYS A 247 25.69 0.53 -10.78
N ALA A 248 24.47 0.13 -11.11
CA ALA A 248 23.42 -0.05 -10.12
C ALA A 248 23.74 -1.22 -9.17
N LYS A 249 24.34 -2.30 -9.68
CA LYS A 249 24.87 -3.42 -8.89
C LYS A 249 25.87 -2.94 -7.85
N ASP A 250 26.84 -2.14 -8.27
CA ASP A 250 27.92 -1.67 -7.42
C ASP A 250 27.43 -0.74 -6.29
N ILE A 251 26.47 0.13 -6.61
CA ILE A 251 25.81 0.98 -5.62
C ILE A 251 25.04 0.12 -4.61
N MET A 252 24.21 -0.81 -5.09
CA MET A 252 23.35 -1.62 -4.22
C MET A 252 24.14 -2.63 -3.38
N LEU A 253 25.20 -3.23 -3.93
CA LEU A 253 26.07 -4.15 -3.20
C LEU A 253 26.74 -3.46 -2.01
N SER A 254 27.22 -2.23 -2.20
CA SER A 254 27.80 -1.42 -1.11
C SER A 254 26.79 -1.15 0.02
N ALA A 255 25.52 -0.95 -0.34
CA ALA A 255 24.43 -0.81 0.63
C ALA A 255 24.12 -2.12 1.38
N VAL A 256 24.09 -3.26 0.69
CA VAL A 256 23.83 -4.56 1.32
C VAL A 256 24.96 -4.99 2.26
N GLU A 257 26.22 -4.75 1.89
CA GLU A 257 27.37 -5.03 2.75
C GLU A 257 27.28 -4.23 4.06
N ALA A 258 26.99 -2.94 3.97
CA ALA A 258 26.91 -2.03 5.11
C ALA A 258 25.65 -2.21 5.97
N PHE A 259 24.47 -2.28 5.35
CA PHE A 259 23.17 -2.19 6.03
C PHE A 259 22.23 -3.38 5.77
N GLY A 260 22.59 -4.30 4.88
CA GLY A 260 21.75 -5.44 4.54
C GLY A 260 21.49 -6.33 5.75
N THR A 261 20.26 -6.84 5.84
CA THR A 261 19.91 -7.91 6.77
C THR A 261 20.67 -9.19 6.40
N GLU A 262 20.77 -10.15 7.31
CA GLU A 262 21.37 -11.46 6.98
C GLU A 262 20.68 -12.10 5.77
N TYR A 263 19.35 -12.00 5.70
CA TYR A 263 18.56 -12.43 4.55
C TYR A 263 19.01 -11.77 3.23
N ALA A 264 19.15 -10.44 3.20
CA ALA A 264 19.60 -9.73 2.01
C ALA A 264 21.04 -10.11 1.60
N ARG A 265 21.93 -10.34 2.59
CA ARG A 265 23.31 -10.76 2.35
C ARG A 265 23.40 -12.16 1.76
N VAL A 266 22.55 -13.10 2.18
CA VAL A 266 22.46 -14.44 1.56
C VAL A 266 22.02 -14.34 0.10
N TRP A 267 20.98 -13.58 -0.19
CA TRP A 267 20.56 -13.35 -1.57
C TRP A 267 21.67 -12.72 -2.42
N ALA A 268 22.41 -11.76 -1.86
CA ALA A 268 23.53 -11.13 -2.53
C ALA A 268 24.67 -12.12 -2.81
N SER A 269 25.12 -12.88 -1.82
CA SER A 269 26.22 -13.84 -1.99
C SER A 269 25.87 -14.92 -2.99
N GLU A 270 24.68 -15.52 -2.87
CA GLU A 270 24.24 -16.59 -3.77
C GLU A 270 24.04 -16.09 -5.21
N SER A 271 23.46 -14.90 -5.39
CA SER A 271 23.26 -14.34 -6.73
C SER A 271 24.55 -13.95 -7.41
N LEU A 272 25.51 -13.38 -6.69
CA LEU A 272 26.83 -13.09 -7.23
C LEU A 272 27.59 -14.39 -7.57
N ALA A 273 27.52 -15.42 -6.74
CA ALA A 273 28.14 -16.71 -7.03
C ALA A 273 27.53 -17.35 -8.30
N ILE A 274 26.21 -17.46 -8.37
CA ILE A 274 25.51 -18.14 -9.48
C ILE A 274 25.65 -17.38 -10.80
N THR A 275 25.68 -16.05 -10.76
CA THR A 275 25.71 -15.22 -11.97
C THR A 275 27.13 -14.79 -12.35
N ASN A 276 28.16 -15.37 -11.72
CA ASN A 276 29.56 -15.01 -11.92
C ASN A 276 29.80 -13.50 -11.76
N SER A 277 29.28 -12.94 -10.66
CA SER A 277 29.33 -11.51 -10.29
C SER A 277 28.66 -10.54 -11.27
N ARG A 278 27.90 -11.04 -12.25
CA ARG A 278 27.20 -10.22 -13.25
C ARG A 278 25.99 -9.50 -12.67
N LYS A 279 25.16 -10.20 -11.88
CA LYS A 279 23.91 -9.69 -11.33
C LYS A 279 23.88 -9.81 -9.81
N LEU A 280 23.41 -8.76 -9.16
CA LEU A 280 22.95 -8.81 -7.78
C LEU A 280 21.43 -8.95 -7.79
N ILE A 281 20.87 -10.01 -7.20
CA ILE A 281 19.42 -10.25 -7.15
C ILE A 281 18.92 -10.08 -5.72
N LEU A 282 17.97 -9.18 -5.52
CA LEU A 282 17.41 -8.90 -4.19
C LEU A 282 15.87 -8.85 -4.20
N PRO A 283 15.20 -9.58 -3.30
CA PRO A 283 13.77 -9.44 -3.08
C PRO A 283 13.46 -8.23 -2.19
N ALA A 284 12.39 -7.51 -2.50
CA ALA A 284 11.91 -6.34 -1.78
C ALA A 284 10.37 -6.28 -1.79
N THR A 285 9.77 -5.65 -0.79
CA THR A 285 8.32 -5.36 -0.81
C THR A 285 8.09 -3.97 -1.38
N GLN A 286 6.83 -3.54 -1.60
CA GLN A 286 6.52 -2.19 -2.09
C GLN A 286 7.23 -1.08 -1.28
N GLY A 287 7.36 -1.21 0.04
CA GLY A 287 7.86 -0.14 0.91
C GLY A 287 9.37 -0.10 1.17
N THR A 288 10.14 -1.07 0.67
CA THR A 288 11.49 -1.34 1.18
C THR A 288 12.53 -1.51 0.07
N MET A 289 13.82 -1.37 0.37
CA MET A 289 14.90 -1.65 -0.59
C MET A 289 15.17 -3.15 -0.76
N TRP A 290 14.97 -3.90 0.32
CA TRP A 290 15.02 -5.36 0.40
C TRP A 290 13.98 -5.85 1.40
N CYS A 291 13.71 -7.16 1.43
CA CYS A 291 12.76 -7.77 2.33
C CYS A 291 13.18 -7.58 3.79
N GLN A 292 12.32 -6.94 4.57
CA GLN A 292 12.55 -6.68 5.99
C GLN A 292 12.14 -7.90 6.83
N PRO A 293 12.72 -8.09 8.03
CA PRO A 293 12.52 -9.29 8.85
C PRO A 293 11.05 -9.70 9.01
N GLU A 294 10.16 -8.75 9.24
CA GLU A 294 8.72 -8.96 9.48
C GLU A 294 7.94 -9.51 8.28
N LYS A 295 8.52 -9.50 7.06
CA LYS A 295 7.90 -10.10 5.87
C LYS A 295 8.73 -11.27 5.31
N GLN A 296 9.85 -11.65 5.93
CA GLN A 296 10.69 -12.73 5.42
C GLN A 296 9.97 -14.08 5.41
N GLY A 297 9.24 -14.42 6.47
CA GLY A 297 8.48 -15.69 6.55
C GLY A 297 7.50 -15.86 5.39
N TYR A 298 6.62 -14.89 5.19
CA TYR A 298 5.67 -14.85 4.07
C TYR A 298 6.36 -14.89 2.70
N MET A 299 7.37 -14.03 2.48
CA MET A 299 8.05 -13.95 1.19
C MET A 299 8.84 -15.22 0.88
N THR A 300 9.60 -15.78 1.81
CA THR A 300 10.34 -17.03 1.60
C THR A 300 9.40 -18.20 1.31
N THR A 301 8.27 -18.28 2.00
CA THR A 301 7.26 -19.33 1.76
C THR A 301 6.69 -19.24 0.36
N SER A 302 6.17 -18.07 -0.04
CA SER A 302 5.66 -17.86 -1.39
C SER A 302 6.72 -18.08 -2.47
N ILE A 303 7.96 -17.65 -2.24
CA ILE A 303 9.06 -17.80 -3.19
C ILE A 303 9.42 -19.27 -3.39
N LEU A 304 9.67 -20.03 -2.31
CA LEU A 304 10.14 -21.41 -2.43
C LEU A 304 9.00 -22.37 -2.82
N VAL A 305 7.86 -22.28 -2.14
CA VAL A 305 6.71 -23.16 -2.40
C VAL A 305 5.97 -22.74 -3.66
N GLY A 306 5.66 -21.44 -3.78
CA GLY A 306 4.88 -20.91 -4.90
C GLY A 306 5.60 -20.93 -6.25
N SER A 307 6.92 -21.12 -6.28
CA SER A 307 7.69 -21.37 -7.51
C SER A 307 8.00 -22.86 -7.75
N GLY A 308 7.52 -23.75 -6.87
CA GLY A 308 7.73 -25.19 -6.97
C GLY A 308 9.18 -25.65 -6.75
N VAL A 309 9.97 -24.95 -5.94
CA VAL A 309 11.31 -25.40 -5.51
C VAL A 309 11.21 -26.46 -4.42
N ILE A 310 10.20 -26.34 -3.54
CA ILE A 310 9.96 -27.27 -2.44
C ILE A 310 8.45 -27.37 -2.17
N SER A 311 7.97 -28.49 -1.64
CA SER A 311 6.60 -28.57 -1.13
C SER A 311 6.43 -27.80 0.18
N ARG A 312 5.20 -27.35 0.48
CA ARG A 312 4.87 -26.73 1.77
C ARG A 312 5.16 -27.68 2.94
N GLN A 313 4.89 -28.98 2.76
CA GLN A 313 5.05 -29.98 3.81
C GLN A 313 6.51 -30.17 4.21
N GLU A 314 7.42 -30.24 3.23
CA GLU A 314 8.86 -30.32 3.51
C GLU A 314 9.37 -29.03 4.17
N LEU A 315 8.85 -27.86 3.77
CA LEU A 315 9.23 -26.58 4.38
C LEU A 315 8.73 -26.46 5.82
N LEU A 316 7.52 -26.98 6.12
CA LEU A 316 6.98 -27.11 7.48
C LEU A 316 7.86 -28.02 8.35
N GLN A 317 8.27 -29.18 7.82
CA GLN A 317 9.20 -30.08 8.53
C GLN A 317 10.56 -29.44 8.78
N PHE A 318 11.02 -28.57 7.88
CA PHE A 318 12.25 -27.80 8.06
C PHE A 318 12.11 -26.75 9.16
N GLU A 319 11.02 -25.99 9.18
CA GLU A 319 10.71 -25.06 10.27
C GLU A 319 10.60 -25.77 11.63
N ALA A 320 9.90 -26.90 11.68
CA ALA A 320 9.76 -27.70 12.91
C ALA A 320 11.09 -28.18 13.49
N LYS A 321 12.17 -28.23 12.68
CA LYS A 321 13.54 -28.54 13.10
C LYS A 321 14.36 -27.29 13.47
N GLY A 322 13.71 -26.15 13.68
CA GLY A 322 14.36 -24.86 13.98
C GLY A 322 14.83 -24.09 12.74
N GLY A 323 14.39 -24.49 11.55
CA GLY A 323 14.68 -23.77 10.32
C GLY A 323 14.09 -22.36 10.33
N THR A 324 14.86 -21.39 9.85
CA THR A 324 14.44 -19.99 9.65
C THR A 324 14.38 -19.64 8.16
N ALA A 325 13.71 -18.54 7.81
CA ALA A 325 13.68 -18.01 6.44
C ALA A 325 15.09 -17.83 5.83
N VAL A 326 16.06 -17.35 6.63
CA VAL A 326 17.46 -17.20 6.19
C VAL A 326 18.10 -18.55 5.89
N THR A 327 17.96 -19.53 6.76
CA THR A 327 18.53 -20.88 6.54
C THR A 327 17.84 -21.62 5.40
N ALA A 328 16.54 -21.39 5.18
CA ALA A 328 15.83 -21.91 4.02
C ALA A 328 16.38 -21.30 2.71
N CYS A 329 16.64 -19.98 2.69
CA CYS A 329 17.32 -19.34 1.56
C CYS A 329 18.75 -19.83 1.37
N LYS A 330 19.53 -20.09 2.42
CA LYS A 330 20.86 -20.72 2.27
C LYS A 330 20.76 -22.12 1.63
N LYS A 331 19.72 -22.88 1.98
CA LYS A 331 19.54 -24.27 1.50
C LYS A 331 18.99 -24.36 0.08
N TRP A 332 17.97 -23.57 -0.25
CA TRP A 332 17.23 -23.67 -1.52
C TRP A 332 17.27 -22.40 -2.38
N GLY A 333 17.87 -21.32 -1.88
CA GLY A 333 17.96 -20.02 -2.56
C GLY A 333 18.67 -20.09 -3.91
N GLY A 334 19.67 -20.96 -4.04
CA GLY A 334 20.41 -21.10 -5.29
C GLY A 334 19.54 -21.58 -6.46
N GLU A 335 18.56 -22.46 -6.22
CA GLU A 335 17.67 -22.93 -7.28
C GLU A 335 16.76 -21.81 -7.79
N ILE A 336 16.19 -21.04 -6.85
CA ILE A 336 15.30 -19.95 -7.22
C ILE A 336 16.06 -18.80 -7.89
N ILE A 337 17.29 -18.50 -7.47
CA ILE A 337 18.15 -17.52 -8.13
C ILE A 337 18.45 -17.93 -9.57
N ARG A 338 18.69 -19.21 -9.84
CA ARG A 338 18.81 -19.72 -11.22
C ARG A 338 17.54 -19.52 -12.04
N LYS A 339 16.35 -19.69 -11.44
CA LYS A 339 15.07 -19.38 -12.11
C LYS A 339 14.97 -17.90 -12.45
N PHE A 340 15.36 -16.99 -11.53
CA PHE A 340 15.36 -15.56 -11.80
C PHE A 340 16.42 -15.12 -12.82
N ASP A 341 17.61 -15.73 -12.84
CA ASP A 341 18.63 -15.36 -13.82
C ASP A 341 18.19 -15.66 -15.26
N LYS A 342 17.32 -16.66 -15.46
CA LYS A 342 16.69 -16.98 -16.75
C LYS A 342 15.68 -15.93 -17.21
N LEU A 343 15.20 -15.04 -16.34
CA LEU A 343 14.37 -13.92 -16.77
C LEU A 343 15.22 -12.94 -17.59
N ARG A 344 14.73 -12.61 -18.78
CA ARG A 344 15.35 -11.66 -19.69
C ARG A 344 15.46 -10.27 -19.04
N THR A 345 16.68 -9.74 -18.98
CA THR A 345 16.95 -8.34 -18.66
C THR A 345 17.16 -7.54 -19.95
N PHE A 346 17.16 -6.20 -19.84
CA PHE A 346 17.39 -5.30 -20.97
C PHE A 346 18.53 -4.31 -20.66
N PRO A 347 19.80 -4.77 -20.58
CA PRO A 347 20.92 -3.94 -20.12
C PRO A 347 21.17 -2.70 -20.99
N SER A 348 20.79 -2.74 -22.27
CA SER A 348 20.87 -1.57 -23.17
C SER A 348 19.87 -0.46 -22.84
N LEU A 349 18.83 -0.77 -22.07
CA LEU A 349 17.79 0.18 -21.67
C LEU A 349 17.94 0.61 -20.21
N SER A 350 18.46 -0.27 -19.34
CA SER A 350 18.38 -0.15 -17.88
C SER A 350 19.39 -1.08 -17.19
N ASP A 351 20.16 -0.56 -16.23
CA ASP A 351 21.06 -1.37 -15.39
C ASP A 351 20.27 -2.13 -14.31
N THR A 352 18.99 -1.78 -14.08
CA THR A 352 18.14 -2.44 -13.09
C THR A 352 16.81 -2.92 -13.67
N SER A 353 16.63 -4.23 -13.72
CA SER A 353 15.34 -4.85 -14.02
C SER A 353 14.61 -5.23 -12.72
N CYS A 354 13.41 -4.69 -12.51
CA CYS A 354 12.57 -5.00 -11.35
C CYS A 354 11.43 -5.93 -11.76
N PHE A 355 11.52 -7.22 -11.41
CA PHE A 355 10.49 -8.21 -11.69
C PHE A 355 9.42 -8.17 -10.60
N SER A 356 8.18 -7.85 -10.97
CA SER A 356 7.06 -7.73 -10.03
C SER A 356 6.30 -9.05 -9.95
N PHE A 357 5.98 -9.47 -8.73
CA PHE A 357 5.24 -10.67 -8.43
C PHE A 357 4.12 -10.39 -7.42
N GLU A 358 3.05 -11.17 -7.50
CA GLU A 358 2.11 -11.32 -6.39
C GLU A 358 2.51 -12.55 -5.56
N ALA A 359 2.91 -12.32 -4.32
CA ALA A 359 3.21 -13.36 -3.35
C ALA A 359 1.92 -13.76 -2.61
N ILE A 360 1.54 -15.01 -2.72
CA ILE A 360 0.34 -15.56 -2.08
C ILE A 360 0.76 -16.73 -1.20
N CYS A 361 0.37 -16.70 0.07
CA CYS A 361 0.48 -17.85 0.94
C CYS A 361 -0.88 -18.46 1.26
N THR A 362 -0.89 -19.79 1.42
CA THR A 362 -2.09 -20.53 1.80
C THR A 362 -2.70 -19.94 3.06
N ASN A 363 -4.01 -19.67 3.05
CA ASN A 363 -4.76 -19.06 4.16
C ASN A 363 -4.17 -17.74 4.69
N ARG A 364 -3.51 -16.96 3.82
CA ARG A 364 -2.89 -15.67 4.17
C ARG A 364 -1.76 -15.80 5.20
N GLN A 365 -1.13 -16.97 5.33
CA GLN A 365 -0.09 -17.20 6.32
C GLN A 365 1.12 -17.93 5.74
N GLY A 366 2.29 -17.30 5.87
CA GLY A 366 3.58 -17.93 5.58
C GLY A 366 4.00 -18.93 6.65
N LEU A 367 5.26 -19.35 6.55
CA LEU A 367 5.98 -20.15 7.53
C LEU A 367 7.03 -19.28 8.24
N PHE A 368 7.80 -19.85 9.15
CA PHE A 368 8.86 -19.21 9.93
C PHE A 368 8.36 -18.20 10.96
N GLY A 369 7.32 -18.58 11.72
CA GLY A 369 6.67 -17.72 12.71
C GLY A 369 5.88 -16.55 12.11
N ASP A 370 5.55 -16.61 10.82
CA ASP A 370 4.73 -15.60 10.16
C ASP A 370 3.28 -15.61 10.70
N ARG A 371 2.71 -14.41 10.83
CA ARG A 371 1.33 -14.23 11.29
C ARG A 371 0.34 -14.38 10.14
N VAL A 372 -0.94 -14.55 10.47
CA VAL A 372 -2.02 -14.41 9.49
C VAL A 372 -2.08 -12.94 9.03
N HIS A 373 -1.98 -12.70 7.73
CA HIS A 373 -2.05 -11.35 7.13
C HIS A 373 -3.51 -10.98 6.91
N ASN A 374 -4.13 -10.45 7.97
CA ASN A 374 -5.53 -10.05 7.99
C ASN A 374 -5.84 -8.86 7.07
N GLU A 375 -4.82 -8.12 6.64
CA GLU A 375 -4.98 -7.09 5.62
C GLU A 375 -5.40 -7.63 4.24
N LEU A 376 -5.25 -8.95 4.01
CA LEU A 376 -5.70 -9.64 2.82
C LEU A 376 -7.14 -10.14 3.02
N ALA A 377 -8.03 -9.74 2.12
CA ALA A 377 -9.45 -10.09 2.14
C ALA A 377 -9.71 -11.53 1.68
N CYS A 378 -8.90 -12.03 0.75
CA CYS A 378 -9.06 -13.36 0.17
C CYS A 378 -8.15 -14.39 0.85
N ALA A 379 -8.71 -15.53 1.23
CA ALA A 379 -7.95 -16.74 1.51
C ALA A 379 -7.73 -17.54 0.22
N HIS A 380 -6.52 -18.02 0.03
CA HIS A 380 -6.13 -18.88 -1.08
C HIS A 380 -5.77 -20.28 -0.55
N ASN A 381 -6.04 -21.31 -1.35
CA ASN A 381 -5.83 -22.71 -0.96
C ASN A 381 -4.43 -23.25 -1.27
N ARG A 382 -3.56 -22.43 -1.86
CA ARG A 382 -2.17 -22.81 -2.15
C ARG A 382 -1.24 -21.60 -2.15
N ASP A 383 0.02 -21.85 -1.86
CA ASP A 383 1.09 -20.87 -2.03
C ASP A 383 1.38 -20.66 -3.52
N ARG A 384 1.57 -19.40 -3.92
CA ARG A 384 1.84 -19.02 -5.31
C ARG A 384 2.84 -17.87 -5.36
N LEU A 385 3.65 -17.87 -6.42
CA LEU A 385 4.47 -16.73 -6.81
C LEU A 385 4.13 -16.36 -8.26
N ILE A 386 3.38 -15.28 -8.44
CA ILE A 386 2.73 -14.99 -9.71
C ILE A 386 3.39 -13.82 -10.38
N PHE A 387 3.98 -14.03 -11.54
CA PHE A 387 4.71 -13.01 -12.28
C PHE A 387 3.78 -11.98 -12.92
N LEU A 388 3.89 -10.72 -12.48
CA LEU A 388 3.04 -9.62 -12.93
C LEU A 388 3.65 -8.81 -14.09
N GLY A 389 4.97 -8.86 -14.25
CA GLY A 389 5.70 -8.15 -15.30
C GLY A 389 7.06 -7.64 -14.84
N ALA A 390 7.74 -6.88 -15.69
CA ALA A 390 9.07 -6.34 -15.44
C ALA A 390 9.13 -4.83 -15.65
N SER A 391 9.79 -4.13 -14.73
CA SER A 391 10.06 -2.70 -14.85
C SER A 391 11.52 -2.46 -15.25
N LEU A 392 11.74 -1.52 -16.17
CA LEU A 392 13.04 -0.96 -16.51
C LEU A 392 13.27 0.29 -15.67
N ALA A 393 14.11 0.22 -14.64
CA ALA A 393 14.14 1.24 -13.60
C ALA A 393 14.48 2.63 -14.13
N GLU A 394 15.60 2.77 -14.84
CA GLU A 394 16.09 4.02 -15.40
C GLU A 394 15.13 4.65 -16.41
N ARG A 395 14.27 3.86 -17.03
CA ARG A 395 13.27 4.31 -18.01
C ARG A 395 11.89 4.50 -17.42
N ARG A 396 11.69 4.13 -16.15
CA ARG A 396 10.39 4.18 -15.46
C ARG A 396 9.29 3.48 -16.24
N PHE A 397 9.65 2.43 -16.98
CA PHE A 397 8.78 1.75 -17.93
C PHE A 397 8.41 0.37 -17.42
N PHE A 398 7.12 0.06 -17.33
CA PHE A 398 6.63 -1.23 -16.90
C PHE A 398 6.10 -2.05 -18.09
N LEU A 399 6.64 -3.25 -18.26
CA LEU A 399 6.21 -4.27 -19.21
C LEU A 399 5.29 -5.27 -18.48
N PRO A 400 3.97 -5.26 -18.72
CA PRO A 400 3.07 -6.22 -18.10
C PRO A 400 3.39 -7.65 -18.56
N HIS A 401 3.10 -8.65 -17.72
CA HIS A 401 3.47 -10.05 -17.97
C HIS A 401 3.05 -10.55 -19.36
N SER A 402 1.84 -10.22 -19.84
CA SER A 402 1.36 -10.62 -21.17
C SER A 402 2.24 -10.09 -22.30
N VAL A 403 2.66 -8.83 -22.24
CA VAL A 403 3.57 -8.22 -23.24
C VAL A 403 5.00 -8.72 -23.06
N TYR A 404 5.45 -8.90 -21.81
CA TYR A 404 6.78 -9.42 -21.51
C TYR A 404 6.95 -10.86 -22.03
N GLY A 405 5.95 -11.71 -21.83
CA GLY A 405 5.92 -13.10 -22.29
C GLY A 405 6.05 -13.20 -23.80
N GLU A 406 5.26 -12.42 -24.56
CA GLU A 406 5.36 -12.35 -26.03
C GLU A 406 6.78 -12.01 -26.51
N LYS A 407 7.44 -11.04 -25.86
CA LYS A 407 8.80 -10.61 -26.23
C LYS A 407 9.88 -11.59 -25.80
N CYS A 408 9.66 -12.38 -24.75
CA CYS A 408 10.60 -13.42 -24.34
C CYS A 408 10.45 -14.68 -25.21
N MET A 409 9.22 -15.04 -25.59
CA MET A 409 8.94 -16.18 -26.46
C MET A 409 9.58 -16.03 -27.84
N SER A 410 9.60 -14.83 -28.43
CA SER A 410 10.28 -14.60 -29.71
C SER A 410 11.80 -14.85 -29.65
N SER A 411 12.38 -14.86 -28.44
CA SER A 411 13.79 -15.18 -28.20
C SER A 411 14.02 -16.61 -27.66
N GLY A 412 13.00 -17.48 -27.69
CA GLY A 412 13.09 -18.85 -27.19
C GLY A 412 13.18 -18.98 -25.66
N THR A 413 12.99 -17.88 -24.92
CA THR A 413 13.02 -17.89 -23.45
C THR A 413 11.60 -17.93 -22.92
N SER A 414 11.20 -19.04 -22.29
CA SER A 414 9.91 -19.13 -21.60
C SER A 414 9.95 -18.42 -20.24
N VAL A 415 8.83 -17.84 -19.83
CA VAL A 415 8.65 -17.35 -18.47
C VAL A 415 8.49 -18.57 -17.56
N SER A 416 9.43 -18.78 -16.64
CA SER A 416 9.47 -19.98 -15.77
C SER A 416 8.58 -19.87 -14.52
N PHE A 417 7.70 -18.88 -14.47
CA PHE A 417 6.85 -18.57 -13.33
C PHE A 417 5.38 -18.61 -13.73
N GLU A 418 4.50 -18.92 -12.77
CA GLU A 418 3.06 -18.82 -12.97
C GLU A 418 2.70 -17.37 -13.32
N GLU A 419 1.86 -17.18 -14.34
CA GLU A 419 1.30 -15.89 -14.72
C GLU A 419 -0.17 -15.79 -14.33
N PRO A 420 -0.71 -14.57 -14.13
CA PRO A 420 -2.13 -14.38 -14.01
C PRO A 420 -2.86 -14.95 -15.24
N LEU A 421 -4.08 -15.45 -15.03
CA LEU A 421 -4.99 -15.64 -16.16
C LEU A 421 -5.24 -14.30 -16.82
N TRP A 422 -5.15 -14.24 -18.15
CA TRP A 422 -5.36 -12.99 -18.89
C TRP A 422 -6.13 -13.18 -20.19
N TRP A 423 -6.71 -12.09 -20.69
CA TRP A 423 -7.53 -12.03 -21.89
C TRP A 423 -7.17 -10.80 -22.72
N GLY A 424 -7.06 -10.97 -24.04
CA GLY A 424 -7.17 -9.86 -24.98
C GLY A 424 -8.63 -9.39 -25.06
N VAL A 425 -8.84 -8.09 -24.96
CA VAL A 425 -10.17 -7.47 -25.03
C VAL A 425 -10.12 -6.30 -26.00
N ASP A 426 -11.04 -6.31 -26.97
CA ASP A 426 -11.23 -5.25 -27.95
C ASP A 426 -12.50 -4.41 -27.73
N ASP A 427 -13.40 -4.87 -26.84
CA ASP A 427 -14.63 -4.18 -26.48
C ASP A 427 -14.90 -4.19 -24.96
N ALA A 428 -15.18 -3.03 -24.39
CA ALA A 428 -15.30 -2.90 -22.95
C ALA A 428 -16.58 -3.55 -22.37
N SER A 429 -17.58 -3.86 -23.21
CA SER A 429 -18.76 -4.64 -22.81
C SER A 429 -18.38 -6.05 -22.35
N GLN A 430 -17.29 -6.62 -22.86
CA GLN A 430 -16.73 -7.89 -22.40
C GLN A 430 -16.30 -7.79 -20.93
N VAL A 431 -15.61 -6.70 -20.54
CA VAL A 431 -15.18 -6.48 -19.15
C VAL A 431 -16.37 -6.47 -18.20
N LYS A 432 -17.46 -5.78 -18.57
CA LYS A 432 -18.69 -5.73 -17.77
C LYS A 432 -19.34 -7.11 -17.63
N SER A 433 -19.37 -7.88 -18.72
CA SER A 433 -19.91 -9.24 -18.74
C SER A 433 -19.09 -10.20 -17.87
N MET A 434 -17.75 -10.14 -17.99
CA MET A 434 -16.84 -10.92 -17.16
C MET A 434 -16.94 -10.55 -15.68
N MET A 435 -17.10 -9.26 -15.34
CA MET A 435 -17.34 -8.81 -13.96
C MET A 435 -18.64 -9.38 -13.37
N LYS A 436 -19.72 -9.40 -14.16
CA LYS A 436 -21.00 -9.99 -13.76
C LYS A 436 -20.86 -11.49 -13.52
N ASP A 437 -20.28 -12.21 -14.47
CA ASP A 437 -20.11 -13.66 -14.40
C ASP A 437 -19.16 -14.06 -13.26
N MET A 438 -18.08 -13.30 -13.04
CA MET A 438 -17.21 -13.51 -11.89
C MET A 438 -17.95 -13.31 -10.55
N GLY A 439 -18.87 -12.34 -10.49
CA GLY A 439 -19.78 -12.20 -9.36
C GLY A 439 -20.68 -13.43 -9.17
N ALA A 440 -21.14 -14.05 -10.26
CA ALA A 440 -21.86 -15.32 -10.21
C ALA A 440 -20.98 -16.46 -9.71
N VAL A 441 -19.68 -16.49 -10.07
CA VAL A 441 -18.73 -17.47 -9.54
C VAL A 441 -18.56 -17.32 -8.03
N VAL A 442 -18.39 -16.10 -7.53
CA VAL A 442 -18.29 -15.83 -6.08
C VAL A 442 -19.54 -16.31 -5.34
N LEU A 443 -20.72 -16.11 -5.93
CA LEU A 443 -22.00 -16.52 -5.34
C LEU A 443 -22.35 -18.00 -5.60
N GLN A 444 -21.42 -18.80 -6.15
CA GLN A 444 -21.63 -20.19 -6.54
C GLN A 444 -22.80 -20.42 -7.52
N LYS A 445 -23.18 -19.40 -8.30
CA LYS A 445 -24.18 -19.48 -9.36
C LYS A 445 -23.58 -19.88 -10.72
N MET A 446 -22.26 -19.92 -10.80
CA MET A 446 -21.47 -20.38 -11.93
C MET A 446 -20.22 -21.05 -11.36
N ASP A 447 -19.84 -22.23 -11.81
CA ASP A 447 -18.58 -22.81 -11.39
C ASP A 447 -17.39 -22.21 -12.17
N LYS A 448 -16.19 -22.42 -11.65
CA LYS A 448 -14.95 -21.92 -12.25
C LYS A 448 -14.68 -22.48 -13.65
N SER A 449 -15.00 -23.76 -13.90
CA SER A 449 -14.79 -24.39 -15.20
C SER A 449 -15.70 -23.75 -16.24
N SER A 450 -16.97 -23.56 -15.92
CA SER A 450 -17.95 -22.87 -16.76
C SER A 450 -17.51 -21.44 -17.09
N PHE A 451 -16.96 -20.71 -16.12
CA PHE A 451 -16.40 -19.37 -16.36
C PHE A 451 -15.24 -19.41 -17.35
N LEU A 452 -14.28 -20.33 -17.18
CA LEU A 452 -13.08 -20.41 -18.03
C LEU A 452 -13.38 -20.94 -19.43
N HIS A 453 -14.39 -21.78 -19.61
CA HIS A 453 -14.85 -22.20 -20.93
C HIS A 453 -15.57 -21.07 -21.66
N LYS A 454 -16.41 -20.30 -20.96
CA LYS A 454 -17.10 -19.13 -21.53
C LYS A 454 -16.12 -18.00 -21.88
N TRP A 455 -15.18 -17.73 -20.98
CA TRP A 455 -14.15 -16.71 -21.12
C TRP A 455 -12.78 -17.37 -21.20
N ARG A 456 -12.46 -17.93 -22.36
CA ARG A 456 -11.19 -18.64 -22.56
C ARG A 456 -9.99 -17.69 -22.39
N PRO A 457 -9.09 -17.92 -21.42
CA PRO A 457 -7.91 -17.09 -21.23
C PRO A 457 -6.88 -17.32 -22.33
N SER A 458 -6.04 -16.32 -22.55
CA SER A 458 -4.97 -16.30 -23.55
C SER A 458 -3.67 -16.98 -23.09
N ASN A 459 -3.64 -17.55 -21.88
CA ASN A 459 -2.51 -18.33 -21.39
C ASN A 459 -2.33 -19.61 -22.22
N SER A 460 -1.26 -19.68 -23.02
CA SER A 460 -0.99 -20.80 -23.93
C SER A 460 -0.73 -22.12 -23.22
N THR A 461 -0.26 -22.08 -21.97
CA THR A 461 0.05 -23.26 -21.17
C THR A 461 -1.16 -23.88 -20.47
N LEU A 462 -2.33 -23.23 -20.50
CA LEU A 462 -3.54 -23.72 -19.82
C LEU A 462 -4.38 -24.59 -20.76
N ASN A 463 -4.44 -25.89 -20.50
CA ASN A 463 -5.35 -26.81 -21.17
C ASN A 463 -6.69 -26.88 -20.42
N LEU A 464 -7.76 -26.33 -21.00
CA LEU A 464 -9.10 -26.34 -20.41
C LEU A 464 -9.77 -27.73 -20.40
N SER A 465 -9.28 -28.67 -21.21
CA SER A 465 -9.74 -30.06 -21.17
C SER A 465 -9.11 -30.86 -20.03
N ASP A 466 -8.00 -30.36 -19.45
CA ASP A 466 -7.36 -30.96 -18.29
C ASP A 466 -7.99 -30.40 -17.00
N ARG A 467 -8.81 -31.24 -16.35
CA ARG A 467 -9.51 -30.89 -15.11
C ARG A 467 -8.55 -30.44 -14.01
N ALA A 468 -7.39 -31.06 -13.87
CA ALA A 468 -6.43 -30.70 -12.83
C ALA A 468 -5.85 -29.31 -13.09
N GLN A 469 -5.60 -28.95 -14.35
CA GLN A 469 -5.16 -27.59 -14.71
C GLN A 469 -6.26 -26.55 -14.47
N VAL A 470 -7.51 -26.84 -14.84
CA VAL A 470 -8.66 -25.96 -14.58
C VAL A 470 -8.85 -25.72 -13.08
N GLU A 471 -8.78 -26.77 -12.26
CA GLU A 471 -8.87 -26.65 -10.79
C GLU A 471 -7.69 -25.86 -10.21
N ASN A 472 -6.49 -26.02 -10.76
CA ASN A 472 -5.28 -25.33 -10.33
C ASN A 472 -5.14 -23.88 -10.81
N ALA A 473 -5.80 -23.48 -11.91
CA ALA A 473 -5.67 -22.14 -12.48
C ALA A 473 -6.01 -21.04 -11.46
N MET A 474 -5.29 -19.93 -11.40
CA MET A 474 -5.67 -18.86 -10.47
C MET A 474 -6.81 -18.01 -11.03
N LEU A 475 -8.03 -18.22 -10.52
CA LEU A 475 -9.14 -17.29 -10.71
C LEU A 475 -9.37 -16.54 -9.39
N SER A 476 -8.80 -15.34 -9.26
CA SER A 476 -8.89 -14.56 -8.03
C SER A 476 -10.18 -13.75 -7.93
N TYR A 477 -10.74 -13.69 -6.72
CA TYR A 477 -12.01 -13.03 -6.42
C TYR A 477 -11.89 -11.54 -6.06
N GLU A 478 -10.71 -10.95 -6.17
CA GLU A 478 -10.57 -9.50 -6.01
C GLU A 478 -11.11 -8.73 -7.21
N GLY A 479 -10.80 -9.18 -8.42
CA GLY A 479 -11.24 -8.55 -9.67
C GLY A 479 -10.16 -8.61 -10.76
N TRP A 480 -10.01 -7.53 -11.50
CA TRP A 480 -9.14 -7.47 -12.68
C TRP A 480 -8.16 -6.30 -12.62
N VAL A 481 -6.98 -6.58 -13.16
CA VAL A 481 -6.03 -5.59 -13.65
C VAL A 481 -6.36 -5.29 -15.11
N ILE A 482 -6.35 -4.00 -15.47
CA ILE A 482 -6.58 -3.52 -16.82
C ILE A 482 -5.28 -2.87 -17.31
N MET A 483 -4.71 -3.41 -18.38
CA MET A 483 -3.57 -2.85 -19.10
C MET A 483 -4.06 -2.30 -20.43
N LYS A 484 -4.60 -1.08 -20.44
CA LYS A 484 -5.12 -0.45 -21.66
C LYS A 484 -3.97 0.03 -22.53
N TYR A 485 -4.05 -0.16 -23.84
CA TYR A 485 -3.09 0.46 -24.74
C TYR A 485 -3.31 1.97 -24.74
N SER A 486 -2.23 2.75 -24.65
CA SER A 486 -2.32 4.22 -24.62
C SER A 486 -3.11 4.71 -25.84
N ALA A 487 -4.13 5.53 -25.61
CA ALA A 487 -4.93 6.11 -26.69
C ALA A 487 -4.37 7.47 -27.12
N PHE A 488 -3.53 8.09 -26.29
CA PHE A 488 -2.95 9.40 -26.53
C PHE A 488 -1.43 9.31 -26.68
N GLU A 489 -0.87 10.25 -27.44
CA GLU A 489 0.58 10.41 -27.57
C GLU A 489 1.20 10.79 -26.22
N HIS A 490 2.27 10.11 -25.83
CA HIS A 490 2.85 10.23 -24.49
C HIS A 490 4.18 10.99 -24.52
N LYS A 491 4.20 12.24 -24.05
CA LYS A 491 5.36 13.16 -24.12
C LYS A 491 6.64 12.75 -23.35
N ASP A 492 6.69 11.56 -22.76
CA ASP A 492 7.88 11.08 -22.05
C ASP A 492 8.85 10.43 -23.03
N ALA A 493 10.02 11.06 -23.20
CA ALA A 493 11.06 10.57 -24.10
C ALA A 493 11.53 9.14 -23.74
N ASP A 494 11.56 8.77 -22.45
CA ASP A 494 11.93 7.41 -22.05
C ASP A 494 10.91 6.38 -22.54
N TYR A 495 9.62 6.73 -22.54
CA TYR A 495 8.56 5.82 -22.99
C TYR A 495 8.65 5.62 -24.50
N HIS A 496 8.79 6.69 -25.27
CA HIS A 496 9.01 6.59 -26.71
C HIS A 496 10.23 5.73 -27.04
N PHE A 497 11.36 6.01 -26.41
CA PHE A 497 12.60 5.26 -26.61
C PHE A 497 12.43 3.76 -26.33
N VAL A 498 11.79 3.38 -25.22
CA VAL A 498 11.55 1.97 -24.89
C VAL A 498 10.57 1.32 -25.89
N THR A 499 9.45 1.98 -26.19
CA THR A 499 8.44 1.43 -27.13
C THR A 499 9.01 1.21 -28.52
N GLU A 500 9.85 2.13 -29.02
CA GLU A 500 10.56 1.99 -30.30
C GLU A 500 11.56 0.83 -30.25
N LYS A 501 12.39 0.76 -29.19
CA LYS A 501 13.43 -0.27 -29.08
C LYS A 501 12.89 -1.69 -28.88
N LEU A 502 11.75 -1.84 -28.21
CA LEU A 502 11.15 -3.14 -27.94
C LEU A 502 10.04 -3.51 -28.93
N GLY A 503 9.54 -2.54 -29.71
CA GLY A 503 8.37 -2.72 -30.56
C GLY A 503 7.14 -3.14 -29.74
N THR A 504 6.92 -2.50 -28.59
CA THR A 504 5.79 -2.78 -27.68
C THR A 504 4.89 -1.55 -27.55
N PRO A 505 3.57 -1.72 -27.41
CA PRO A 505 2.69 -0.61 -27.09
C PRO A 505 2.97 -0.10 -25.66
N LEU A 506 2.76 1.21 -25.45
CA LEU A 506 2.65 1.75 -24.09
C LEU A 506 1.33 1.29 -23.47
N THR A 507 1.37 0.81 -22.24
CA THR A 507 0.18 0.37 -21.50
C THR A 507 -0.09 1.26 -20.29
N ILE A 508 -1.37 1.46 -20.01
CA ILE A 508 -1.89 2.24 -18.88
C ILE A 508 -2.48 1.26 -17.86
N TYR A 509 -1.86 1.21 -16.70
CA TYR A 509 -2.26 0.33 -15.60
C TYR A 509 -3.47 0.91 -14.84
N SER A 510 -4.55 0.13 -14.79
CA SER A 510 -5.75 0.39 -14.00
C SER A 510 -6.23 -0.90 -13.36
N LYS A 511 -7.22 -0.82 -12.46
CA LYS A 511 -7.82 -1.99 -11.81
C LYS A 511 -9.30 -1.79 -11.55
N ILE A 512 -10.05 -2.89 -11.55
CA ILE A 512 -11.47 -2.93 -11.19
C ILE A 512 -11.68 -4.09 -10.23
N LYS A 513 -12.39 -3.86 -9.13
CA LYS A 513 -12.64 -4.88 -8.10
C LYS A 513 -14.11 -5.28 -8.04
N LEU A 514 -14.37 -6.51 -7.63
CA LEU A 514 -15.73 -7.02 -7.42
C LEU A 514 -16.40 -6.34 -6.22
N ASP A 515 -17.73 -6.22 -6.27
CA ASP A 515 -18.52 -5.68 -5.15
C ASP A 515 -18.37 -6.53 -3.87
N ALA A 516 -18.37 -7.85 -4.02
CA ALA A 516 -18.13 -8.78 -2.92
C ALA A 516 -16.78 -8.52 -2.23
N TYR A 517 -15.72 -8.30 -3.02
CA TYR A 517 -14.42 -7.94 -2.47
C TYR A 517 -14.46 -6.60 -1.73
N TYR A 518 -15.09 -5.55 -2.28
CA TYR A 518 -15.18 -4.26 -1.56
C TYR A 518 -15.90 -4.38 -0.22
N LYS A 519 -16.90 -5.26 -0.14
CA LYS A 519 -17.64 -5.53 1.09
C LYS A 519 -16.80 -6.32 2.09
N ALA A 520 -15.99 -7.27 1.63
CA ALA A 520 -15.18 -8.18 2.44
C ALA A 520 -13.78 -7.66 2.81
N HIS A 521 -13.24 -6.68 2.09
CA HIS A 521 -11.89 -6.16 2.34
C HIS A 521 -11.84 -5.14 3.49
N LYS A 522 -12.96 -4.52 3.85
CA LYS A 522 -13.07 -3.62 5.00
C LYS A 522 -14.41 -3.78 5.69
N ILE A 523 -14.37 -3.93 7.00
CA ILE A 523 -15.59 -3.97 7.79
C ILE A 523 -16.23 -2.57 7.86
N HIS A 524 -17.52 -2.53 7.55
CA HIS A 524 -18.35 -1.34 7.68
C HIS A 524 -19.74 -1.76 8.14
N PRO A 525 -20.43 -0.96 8.98
CA PRO A 525 -21.77 -1.30 9.46
C PRO A 525 -22.73 -1.69 8.33
N ARG A 526 -22.77 -0.86 7.26
CA ARG A 526 -23.60 -1.10 6.06
C ARG A 526 -23.29 -2.38 5.29
N ASN A 527 -22.14 -3.02 5.53
CA ASN A 527 -21.72 -4.23 4.82
C ASN A 527 -22.09 -5.50 5.61
N ILE A 528 -22.42 -5.44 6.90
CA ILE A 528 -22.61 -6.60 7.77
C ILE A 528 -23.63 -7.58 7.19
N GLN A 529 -24.81 -7.12 6.77
CA GLN A 529 -25.81 -8.01 6.17
C GLN A 529 -25.28 -8.69 4.90
N SER A 530 -24.55 -7.95 4.06
CA SER A 530 -23.94 -8.55 2.86
C SER A 530 -22.85 -9.56 3.20
N LEU A 531 -22.11 -9.36 4.30
CA LEU A 531 -21.07 -10.29 4.76
C LEU A 531 -21.69 -11.58 5.31
N ILE A 532 -22.81 -11.49 6.02
CA ILE A 532 -23.57 -12.67 6.48
C ILE A 532 -24.08 -13.48 5.28
N GLU A 533 -24.61 -12.82 4.24
CA GLU A 533 -25.02 -13.55 3.03
C GLU A 533 -23.83 -14.12 2.26
N LEU A 534 -22.72 -13.37 2.20
CA LEU A 534 -21.50 -13.82 1.54
C LEU A 534 -20.86 -15.02 2.26
N SER A 535 -20.96 -15.11 3.59
CA SER A 535 -20.39 -16.21 4.36
C SER A 535 -20.98 -17.57 3.97
N LYS A 536 -22.30 -17.61 3.70
CA LYS A 536 -23.05 -18.81 3.32
C LYS A 536 -22.51 -19.48 2.05
N VAL A 537 -21.96 -18.69 1.13
CA VAL A 537 -21.51 -19.16 -0.20
C VAL A 537 -20.01 -19.00 -0.42
N ALA A 538 -19.35 -18.05 0.24
CA ALA A 538 -17.97 -17.68 -0.01
C ALA A 538 -17.18 -17.38 1.28
N GLY A 539 -17.63 -17.83 2.45
CA GLY A 539 -16.91 -17.65 3.72
C GLY A 539 -15.48 -18.21 3.68
N ARG A 540 -15.27 -19.35 3.01
CA ARG A 540 -13.94 -19.94 2.80
C ARG A 540 -12.99 -19.08 1.96
N VAL A 541 -13.54 -18.19 1.14
CA VAL A 541 -12.79 -17.25 0.29
C VAL A 541 -12.58 -15.94 1.02
N PHE A 542 -13.58 -15.47 1.77
CA PHE A 542 -13.57 -14.20 2.48
C PHE A 542 -13.66 -14.45 3.99
N PRO A 543 -12.53 -14.64 4.70
CA PRO A 543 -12.53 -14.95 6.14
C PRO A 543 -13.32 -13.95 6.98
N LEU A 544 -13.25 -12.65 6.66
CA LEU A 544 -14.05 -11.62 7.37
C LEU A 544 -15.57 -11.91 7.30
N ALA A 545 -16.06 -12.43 6.18
CA ALA A 545 -17.47 -12.79 6.06
C ALA A 545 -17.83 -13.95 7.00
N GLN A 546 -16.94 -14.94 7.13
CA GLN A 546 -17.08 -16.04 8.08
C GLN A 546 -17.05 -15.54 9.53
N ASP A 547 -16.11 -14.66 9.88
CA ASP A 547 -15.99 -14.10 11.23
C ASP A 547 -17.24 -13.30 11.63
N VAL A 548 -17.76 -12.46 10.73
CA VAL A 548 -19.01 -11.71 10.94
C VAL A 548 -20.18 -12.67 11.16
N ALA A 549 -20.29 -13.73 10.38
CA ALA A 549 -21.39 -14.69 10.49
C ALA A 549 -21.30 -15.51 11.78
N LEU A 550 -20.09 -15.94 12.19
CA LEU A 550 -19.87 -16.64 13.45
C LEU A 550 -20.28 -15.75 14.62
N LEU A 551 -19.77 -14.51 14.67
CA LEU A 551 -20.06 -13.56 15.75
C LEU A 551 -21.54 -13.21 15.87
N THR A 552 -22.30 -13.22 14.75
CA THR A 552 -23.72 -12.85 14.73
C THR A 552 -24.69 -14.03 14.89
N SER A 553 -24.26 -15.26 14.60
CA SER A 553 -25.13 -16.45 14.60
C SER A 553 -25.21 -17.18 15.95
N SER A 554 -24.21 -17.05 16.80
CA SER A 554 -24.06 -17.83 18.04
C SER A 554 -24.86 -17.29 19.23
N GLY A 555 -25.49 -16.12 19.08
CA GLY A 555 -26.03 -15.37 20.22
C GLY A 555 -24.94 -14.88 21.17
N ASP A 556 -23.65 -15.02 20.82
CA ASP A 556 -22.52 -14.63 21.67
C ASP A 556 -22.56 -13.15 22.00
N ILE A 557 -23.01 -12.30 21.07
CA ILE A 557 -23.21 -10.88 21.33
C ILE A 557 -24.24 -10.67 22.44
N VAL A 558 -25.43 -11.28 22.29
CA VAL A 558 -26.51 -11.14 23.27
C VAL A 558 -26.07 -11.69 24.63
N ASN A 559 -25.43 -12.86 24.65
CA ASN A 559 -24.92 -13.50 25.87
C ASN A 559 -23.82 -12.67 26.54
N GLY A 560 -22.88 -12.13 25.78
CA GLY A 560 -21.81 -11.25 26.27
C GLY A 560 -22.38 -9.97 26.86
N LEU A 561 -23.38 -9.35 26.21
CA LEU A 561 -24.08 -8.18 26.73
C LEU A 561 -24.84 -8.49 28.02
N MET A 562 -25.51 -9.65 28.09
CA MET A 562 -26.21 -10.10 29.30
C MET A 562 -25.25 -10.23 30.49
N LYS A 563 -24.03 -10.74 30.26
CA LYS A 563 -22.98 -10.87 31.29
C LYS A 563 -22.32 -9.54 31.65
N ALA A 564 -22.14 -8.65 30.68
CA ALA A 564 -21.58 -7.32 30.90
C ALA A 564 -22.51 -6.40 31.70
N GLY A 565 -23.84 -6.57 31.57
CA GLY A 565 -24.84 -5.68 32.18
C GLY A 565 -24.66 -5.39 33.67
N PRO A 566 -24.58 -6.42 34.54
CA PRO A 566 -24.33 -6.24 35.97
C PRO A 566 -23.03 -5.46 36.26
N GLU A 567 -21.93 -5.84 35.62
CA GLU A 567 -20.63 -5.18 35.82
C GLU A 567 -20.64 -3.72 35.32
N LEU A 568 -21.32 -3.44 34.20
CA LEU A 568 -21.51 -2.08 33.70
C LEU A 568 -22.33 -1.25 34.68
N ARG A 569 -23.36 -1.82 35.31
CA ARG A 569 -24.15 -1.12 36.33
C ARG A 569 -23.28 -0.76 37.52
N ASP A 570 -22.42 -1.66 37.96
CA ASP A 570 -21.51 -1.41 39.09
C ASP A 570 -20.54 -0.28 38.76
N VAL A 571 -19.90 -0.31 37.59
CA VAL A 571 -19.00 0.76 37.10
C VAL A 571 -19.71 2.11 36.96
N LEU A 572 -20.98 2.08 36.56
CA LEU A 572 -21.79 3.27 36.35
C LEU A 572 -22.43 3.80 37.64
N THR A 573 -22.27 3.11 38.78
CA THR A 573 -22.88 3.50 40.05
C THR A 573 -22.56 4.95 40.43
N LEU A 574 -23.62 5.72 40.72
CA LEU A 574 -23.55 7.14 41.05
C LEU A 574 -23.27 7.39 42.53
N SER A 575 -22.37 6.61 43.15
CA SER A 575 -21.93 6.89 44.51
C SER A 575 -20.98 8.10 44.48
N PRO A 576 -20.98 8.95 45.53
CA PRO A 576 -20.06 10.10 45.61
C PRO A 576 -18.59 9.71 45.44
N ASP A 577 -18.22 8.48 45.83
CA ASP A 577 -16.86 7.99 45.79
C ASP A 577 -16.46 7.32 44.47
N SER A 578 -17.41 7.13 43.54
CA SER A 578 -17.14 6.42 42.29
C SER A 578 -16.21 7.22 41.37
N ILE A 579 -15.36 6.50 40.64
CA ILE A 579 -14.40 7.08 39.69
C ILE A 579 -15.13 7.95 38.65
N LEU A 580 -16.31 7.50 38.22
CA LEU A 580 -17.16 8.21 37.28
C LEU A 580 -17.62 9.57 37.83
N MET A 581 -18.11 9.60 39.07
CA MET A 581 -18.61 10.83 39.69
C MET A 581 -17.50 11.86 39.91
N LYS A 582 -16.33 11.42 40.40
CA LYS A 582 -15.16 12.30 40.55
C LYS A 582 -14.76 12.97 39.24
N HIS A 583 -14.68 12.21 38.14
CA HIS A 583 -14.32 12.76 36.83
C HIS A 583 -15.38 13.71 36.26
N VAL A 584 -16.66 13.42 36.45
CA VAL A 584 -17.76 14.28 36.00
C VAL A 584 -17.73 15.61 36.75
N GLU A 585 -17.47 15.59 38.06
CA GLU A 585 -17.30 16.78 38.88
C GLU A 585 -16.12 17.64 38.41
N GLU A 586 -14.95 17.03 38.16
CA GLU A 586 -13.76 17.70 37.61
C GLU A 586 -14.04 18.35 36.25
N THR A 587 -14.62 17.59 35.31
CA THR A 587 -14.92 18.08 33.95
C THR A 587 -15.90 19.26 33.97
N LEU A 588 -16.92 19.19 34.84
CA LEU A 588 -17.91 20.25 34.98
C LEU A 588 -17.32 21.46 35.69
N PHE A 589 -16.43 21.25 36.67
CA PHE A 589 -15.67 22.31 37.31
C PHE A 589 -14.79 23.04 36.28
N GLU A 590 -14.01 22.33 35.47
CA GLU A 590 -13.18 22.92 34.41
C GLU A 590 -14.01 23.71 33.38
N LYS A 591 -15.11 23.13 32.88
CA LYS A 591 -16.03 23.81 31.97
C LYS A 591 -16.64 25.07 32.61
N SER A 592 -16.93 25.04 33.91
CA SER A 592 -17.44 26.19 34.64
C SER A 592 -16.40 27.30 34.81
N GLN A 593 -15.12 26.95 34.98
CA GLN A 593 -14.01 27.92 35.04
C GLN A 593 -13.78 28.56 33.66
N ASN A 594 -13.81 27.76 32.59
CA ASN A 594 -13.66 28.26 31.22
C ASN A 594 -14.82 29.17 30.78
N ARG A 595 -16.04 28.93 31.27
CA ARG A 595 -17.21 29.80 31.01
C ARG A 595 -17.18 31.15 31.74
N LYS A 596 -16.31 31.35 32.73
CA LYS A 596 -16.14 32.66 33.41
C LYS A 596 -15.51 33.76 32.55
N MET A 597 -15.13 33.49 31.30
CA MET A 597 -14.91 34.56 30.31
C MET A 597 -16.20 35.27 29.86
N ILE A 598 -17.38 34.75 30.22
CA ILE A 598 -18.66 35.45 30.08
C ILE A 598 -19.02 36.03 31.46
N LYS A 599 -18.82 37.35 31.63
CA LYS A 599 -19.03 38.07 32.90
C LYS A 599 -20.48 37.88 33.40
N GLY A 600 -20.65 37.23 34.56
CA GLY A 600 -21.92 37.25 35.31
C GLY A 600 -22.36 35.96 36.02
N ALA A 601 -21.76 34.79 35.75
CA ALA A 601 -22.18 33.55 36.38
C ALA A 601 -21.68 33.44 37.84
N LYS A 602 -22.60 33.43 38.81
CA LYS A 602 -22.29 33.21 40.24
C LYS A 602 -21.58 31.86 40.45
N LYS A 603 -20.48 31.91 41.20
CA LYS A 603 -19.62 30.79 41.60
C LYS A 603 -20.45 29.77 42.42
N GLY A 604 -20.52 28.52 41.98
CA GLY A 604 -20.92 27.41 42.85
C GLY A 604 -22.37 26.91 42.77
N ALA A 605 -22.99 26.84 41.58
CA ALA A 605 -24.06 25.85 41.39
C ALA A 605 -23.41 24.47 41.46
N ASN A 606 -23.45 23.86 42.64
CA ASN A 606 -22.84 22.57 42.93
C ASN A 606 -23.49 21.51 42.02
N VAL A 607 -22.81 21.12 40.93
CA VAL A 607 -23.39 20.18 39.97
C VAL A 607 -23.60 18.82 40.61
N ALA A 608 -22.79 18.44 41.60
CA ALA A 608 -23.06 17.29 42.45
C ALA A 608 -24.38 17.45 43.21
N LYS A 609 -24.69 18.66 43.71
CA LYS A 609 -26.00 18.98 44.31
C LYS A 609 -27.13 18.96 43.28
N CYS A 610 -26.94 19.44 42.04
CA CYS A 610 -27.95 19.29 40.97
C CYS A 610 -28.19 17.81 40.62
N LEU A 611 -27.12 17.01 40.47
CA LEU A 611 -27.21 15.57 40.22
C LEU A 611 -27.83 14.83 41.41
N GLN A 612 -27.60 15.28 42.64
CA GLN A 612 -28.25 14.75 43.84
C GLN A 612 -29.73 15.14 43.93
N MET A 613 -30.09 16.37 43.50
CA MET A 613 -31.46 16.89 43.52
C MET A 613 -32.37 16.28 42.45
N HIS A 614 -31.82 15.73 41.36
CA HIS A 614 -32.63 14.94 40.44
C HIS A 614 -32.96 13.58 41.07
N SER A 615 -34.23 13.29 41.33
CA SER A 615 -34.66 11.96 41.78
C SER A 615 -34.58 10.92 40.64
N ASN A 616 -34.66 11.38 39.39
CA ASN A 616 -34.66 10.51 38.23
C ASN A 616 -33.23 10.11 37.81
N ILE A 617 -32.91 8.83 38.03
CA ILE A 617 -31.61 8.22 37.68
C ILE A 617 -31.27 8.34 36.19
N GLU A 618 -32.26 8.31 35.31
CA GLU A 618 -32.08 8.40 33.86
C GLU A 618 -31.56 9.77 33.43
N ILE A 619 -32.07 10.84 34.06
CA ILE A 619 -31.61 12.21 33.82
C ILE A 619 -30.15 12.34 34.25
N LYS A 620 -29.75 11.74 35.38
CA LYS A 620 -28.36 11.77 35.85
C LYS A 620 -27.42 11.11 34.86
N TYR A 621 -27.76 9.92 34.37
CA TYR A 621 -26.95 9.24 33.35
C TYR A 621 -26.89 10.02 32.05
N LYS A 622 -27.99 10.59 31.58
CA LYS A 622 -27.99 11.43 30.38
C LYS A 622 -27.00 12.58 30.50
N ILE A 623 -27.02 13.30 31.62
CA ILE A 623 -26.08 14.40 31.92
C ILE A 623 -24.62 13.88 31.93
N ILE A 624 -24.38 12.72 32.55
CA ILE A 624 -23.04 12.10 32.59
C ILE A 624 -22.56 11.74 31.18
N PHE A 625 -23.39 11.09 30.39
CA PHE A 625 -23.05 10.67 29.04
C PHE A 625 -22.87 11.84 28.07
N GLU A 626 -23.59 12.95 28.28
CA GLU A 626 -23.44 14.21 27.54
C GLU A 626 -22.16 14.97 27.92
N HIS A 627 -21.72 14.90 29.17
CA HIS A 627 -20.62 15.72 29.66
C HIS A 627 -19.29 15.01 29.87
N ALA A 628 -19.30 13.69 30.11
CA ALA A 628 -18.10 12.87 30.21
C ALA A 628 -17.44 12.73 28.84
N GLU A 629 -16.14 12.96 28.81
CA GLU A 629 -15.34 12.80 27.59
C GLU A 629 -15.48 11.38 27.06
N GLU A 630 -15.63 11.24 25.74
CA GLU A 630 -15.72 9.93 25.07
C GLU A 630 -14.57 9.02 25.45
N LYS A 631 -13.35 9.58 25.50
CA LYS A 631 -12.14 8.84 25.83
C LYS A 631 -12.18 8.31 27.26
N PHE A 632 -12.58 9.15 28.22
CA PHE A 632 -12.69 8.73 29.62
C PHE A 632 -13.73 7.63 29.77
N LEU A 633 -14.96 7.88 29.34
CA LEU A 633 -16.06 6.96 29.58
C LEU A 633 -15.88 5.65 28.81
N GLY A 634 -15.40 5.71 27.56
CA GLY A 634 -15.03 4.51 26.82
C GLY A 634 -13.92 3.73 27.53
N SER A 635 -12.86 4.39 28.01
CA SER A 635 -11.76 3.70 28.72
C SER A 635 -12.20 3.07 30.04
N LEU A 636 -13.20 3.65 30.71
CA LEU A 636 -13.78 3.12 31.93
C LEU A 636 -14.63 1.86 31.66
N LEU A 637 -15.38 1.84 30.56
CA LEU A 637 -16.29 0.74 30.21
C LEU A 637 -15.58 -0.41 29.47
N LEU A 638 -14.49 -0.10 28.76
CA LEU A 638 -13.74 -1.01 27.91
C LEU A 638 -13.27 -2.29 28.64
N PRO A 639 -12.71 -2.26 29.87
CA PRO A 639 -12.33 -3.48 30.59
C PRO A 639 -13.50 -4.45 30.81
N VAL A 640 -14.70 -3.93 31.06
CA VAL A 640 -15.91 -4.76 31.24
C VAL A 640 -16.29 -5.43 29.93
N TYR A 641 -16.27 -4.69 28.81
CA TYR A 641 -16.53 -5.27 27.49
C TYR A 641 -15.45 -6.27 27.08
N ALA A 642 -14.16 -5.94 27.20
CA ALA A 642 -13.06 -6.82 26.82
C ALA A 642 -13.06 -8.16 27.58
N LYS A 643 -13.59 -8.18 28.81
CA LYS A 643 -13.77 -9.42 29.60
C LYS A 643 -14.78 -10.39 28.98
N HIS A 644 -15.81 -9.87 28.31
CA HIS A 644 -16.90 -10.67 27.71
C HIS A 644 -16.79 -10.79 26.19
N PHE A 645 -15.89 -10.01 25.57
CA PHE A 645 -15.63 -9.94 24.14
C PHE A 645 -14.11 -10.00 23.91
N ASN A 646 -13.56 -11.22 23.87
CA ASN A 646 -12.10 -11.44 23.80
C ASN A 646 -11.41 -10.77 22.59
N ASP A 647 -12.16 -10.52 21.51
CA ASP A 647 -11.65 -9.89 20.29
C ASP A 647 -11.62 -8.36 20.37
N LEU A 648 -12.23 -7.78 21.41
CA LEU A 648 -12.30 -6.34 21.64
C LEU A 648 -11.03 -5.86 22.34
N ASP A 649 -10.12 -5.22 21.60
CA ASP A 649 -8.89 -4.65 22.16
C ASP A 649 -9.12 -3.23 22.72
N GLY A 650 -8.35 -2.91 23.77
CA GLY A 650 -8.35 -1.62 24.41
C GLY A 650 -7.41 -0.59 23.80
N GLU A 651 -6.57 -0.98 22.85
CA GLU A 651 -5.75 -0.01 22.11
C GLU A 651 -6.64 0.92 21.29
N ILE A 652 -6.65 2.19 21.69
CA ILE A 652 -7.29 3.29 20.99
C ILE A 652 -6.74 3.33 19.57
N ILE A 653 -7.53 2.88 18.59
CA ILE A 653 -7.23 3.11 17.17
C ILE A 653 -7.00 4.62 16.98
N PRO A 654 -5.78 5.09 16.68
CA PRO A 654 -5.52 6.50 16.51
C PRO A 654 -6.35 7.03 15.34
N LYS A 655 -6.98 8.19 15.54
CA LYS A 655 -7.85 8.90 14.60
C LYS A 655 -7.38 8.77 13.14
N SER A 656 -8.06 7.90 12.42
CA SER A 656 -8.16 7.96 10.97
C SER A 656 -9.14 9.07 10.63
N ASN A 657 -8.68 10.18 10.03
CA ASN A 657 -9.51 11.31 9.55
C ASN A 657 -10.49 10.93 8.40
N SER A 658 -11.02 9.70 8.38
CA SER A 658 -12.23 9.34 7.65
C SER A 658 -13.44 9.72 8.49
N THR A 659 -14.35 10.48 7.90
CA THR A 659 -15.63 10.95 8.44
C THR A 659 -16.63 9.82 8.73
N GLY A 660 -16.20 8.72 9.35
CA GLY A 660 -17.05 7.55 9.62
C GLY A 660 -16.37 6.31 10.21
N SER A 661 -15.19 6.41 10.84
CA SER A 661 -14.70 5.32 11.71
C SER A 661 -15.12 5.62 13.15
N VAL A 662 -16.04 4.82 13.67
CA VAL A 662 -16.44 4.87 15.09
C VAL A 662 -15.29 4.30 15.91
N SER A 663 -14.76 5.06 16.86
CA SER A 663 -13.73 4.54 17.78
C SER A 663 -14.35 3.40 18.60
N VAL A 664 -13.57 2.38 19.00
CA VAL A 664 -14.06 1.31 19.89
C VAL A 664 -14.72 1.92 21.14
N LEU A 665 -14.11 2.98 21.68
CA LEU A 665 -14.61 3.76 22.81
C LEU A 665 -15.98 4.41 22.52
N SER A 666 -16.16 4.98 21.33
CA SER A 666 -17.41 5.58 20.87
C SER A 666 -18.50 4.52 20.69
N ALA A 667 -18.17 3.38 20.08
CA ALA A 667 -19.12 2.27 19.90
C ALA A 667 -19.59 1.72 21.25
N ILE A 668 -18.66 1.51 22.19
CA ILE A 668 -18.95 1.08 23.56
C ILE A 668 -19.82 2.10 24.31
N LYS A 669 -19.45 3.39 24.24
CA LYS A 669 -20.23 4.47 24.86
C LYS A 669 -21.65 4.50 24.30
N THR A 670 -21.81 4.54 22.98
CA THR A 670 -23.10 4.58 22.29
C THR A 670 -23.95 3.35 22.60
N MET A 671 -23.36 2.16 22.58
CA MET A 671 -24.04 0.93 22.97
C MET A 671 -24.50 0.98 24.43
N THR A 672 -23.63 1.34 25.37
CA THR A 672 -23.97 1.45 26.80
C THR A 672 -25.09 2.46 27.03
N GLN A 673 -25.05 3.60 26.33
CA GLN A 673 -26.11 4.61 26.33
C GLN A 673 -27.47 4.07 25.91
N ASN A 674 -27.50 3.30 24.83
CA ASN A 674 -28.73 2.78 24.26
C ASN A 674 -29.30 1.59 25.05
N LEU A 675 -28.43 0.73 25.59
CA LEU A 675 -28.86 -0.42 26.37
C LEU A 675 -29.30 -0.06 27.79
N ARG A 676 -28.82 1.06 28.35
CA ARG A 676 -29.18 1.54 29.70
C ARG A 676 -29.06 0.45 30.78
N PRO A 677 -27.88 -0.15 31.01
CA PRO A 677 -27.69 -1.19 32.04
C PRO A 677 -28.10 -0.79 33.46
N TRP A 678 -28.22 0.51 33.72
CA TRP A 678 -28.70 1.10 34.96
C TRP A 678 -30.23 1.10 35.16
N ALA A 679 -31.03 0.77 34.14
CA ALA A 679 -32.48 0.71 34.25
C ALA A 679 -32.97 -0.71 34.58
N GLU A 680 -34.17 -0.82 35.18
CA GLU A 680 -34.88 -2.09 35.27
C GLU A 680 -35.20 -2.63 33.87
N GLY A 681 -35.03 -3.93 33.65
CA GLY A 681 -35.32 -4.56 32.35
C GLY A 681 -34.18 -4.55 31.32
N TYR A 682 -32.92 -4.26 31.69
CA TYR A 682 -31.76 -4.40 30.79
C TYR A 682 -31.74 -5.76 30.08
N SER A 683 -31.90 -6.85 30.85
CA SER A 683 -31.95 -8.21 30.32
C SER A 683 -33.04 -8.41 29.28
N THR A 684 -34.22 -7.86 29.53
CA THR A 684 -35.36 -7.90 28.60
C THR A 684 -35.04 -7.10 27.34
N ARG A 685 -34.44 -5.91 27.49
CA ARG A 685 -34.01 -5.08 26.36
C ARG A 685 -32.99 -5.80 25.50
N VAL A 686 -31.95 -6.37 26.09
CA VAL A 686 -30.92 -7.14 25.39
C VAL A 686 -31.51 -8.32 24.62
N LYS A 687 -32.44 -9.08 25.23
CA LYS A 687 -33.16 -10.17 24.55
C LYS A 687 -34.02 -9.70 23.37
N SER A 688 -34.55 -8.47 23.43
CA SER A 688 -35.35 -7.88 22.35
C SER A 688 -34.53 -7.21 21.25
N LEU A 689 -33.21 -7.12 21.38
CA LEU A 689 -32.36 -6.45 20.38
C LEU A 689 -32.34 -7.25 19.08
N ASN A 690 -32.68 -6.58 17.98
CA ASN A 690 -32.30 -7.06 16.67
C ASN A 690 -30.87 -6.57 16.35
N VAL A 691 -29.90 -7.46 16.55
CA VAL A 691 -28.47 -7.19 16.36
C VAL A 691 -28.15 -6.72 14.93
N LEU A 692 -28.94 -7.12 13.93
CA LEU A 692 -28.68 -6.83 12.51
C LEU A 692 -29.40 -5.58 11.99
N GLU A 693 -30.39 -5.07 12.71
CA GLU A 693 -31.16 -3.88 12.30
C GLU A 693 -30.81 -2.61 13.08
N THR A 694 -29.99 -2.75 14.13
CA THR A 694 -29.71 -1.65 15.06
C THR A 694 -28.34 -1.03 14.80
N ASP A 695 -28.28 0.24 14.38
CA ASP A 695 -27.03 0.91 13.96
C ASP A 695 -25.89 0.80 15.00
N PHE A 696 -26.16 1.07 16.28
CA PHE A 696 -25.12 0.98 17.32
C PHE A 696 -24.62 -0.46 17.56
N MET A 697 -25.44 -1.47 17.25
CA MET A 697 -25.02 -2.89 17.30
C MET A 697 -24.11 -3.22 16.13
N LEU A 698 -24.42 -2.70 14.94
CA LEU A 698 -23.56 -2.84 13.76
C LEU A 698 -22.20 -2.15 13.98
N GLU A 699 -22.17 -0.99 14.61
CA GLU A 699 -20.94 -0.31 15.03
C GLU A 699 -20.15 -1.13 16.06
N PHE A 700 -20.83 -1.73 17.03
CA PHE A 700 -20.20 -2.59 18.03
C PHE A 700 -19.60 -3.86 17.40
N ILE A 701 -20.30 -4.51 16.46
CA ILE A 701 -19.76 -5.64 15.68
C ILE A 701 -18.47 -5.23 14.96
N CYS A 702 -18.47 -4.04 14.34
CA CYS A 702 -17.28 -3.52 13.69
C CYS A 702 -16.13 -3.31 14.68
N ALA A 703 -16.42 -2.87 15.90
CA ALA A 703 -15.43 -2.70 16.97
C ALA A 703 -14.83 -4.04 17.44
N CYS A 704 -15.67 -5.07 17.62
CA CYS A 704 -15.21 -6.41 18.01
C CYS A 704 -14.29 -7.05 16.96
N LEU A 705 -14.51 -6.77 15.68
CA LEU A 705 -13.73 -7.35 14.57
C LEU A 705 -12.61 -6.43 14.06
N ALA A 706 -12.41 -5.26 14.67
CA ALA A 706 -11.35 -4.35 14.22
C ALA A 706 -9.95 -4.97 14.39
N LYS A 707 -9.74 -5.72 15.49
CA LYS A 707 -8.48 -6.40 15.79
C LYS A 707 -8.15 -7.51 14.79
N SER A 708 -9.16 -8.25 14.33
CA SER A 708 -8.95 -9.32 13.34
C SER A 708 -8.63 -8.78 11.95
N LEU A 709 -8.53 -7.46 11.76
CA LEU A 709 -8.19 -6.79 10.50
C LEU A 709 -6.84 -6.05 10.51
N ASP A 710 -6.22 -5.87 11.67
CA ASP A 710 -4.87 -5.28 11.83
C ASP A 710 -3.78 -6.38 11.88
#